data_AF-A0A2E5R413-F1
#
_entry.id   AF-A0A2E5R413-F1
#
_cell.length_a   1.000
_cell.length_b   1.000
_cell.length_c   1.000
_cell.angle_alpha   90.00
_cell.angle_beta   90.00
_cell.angle_gamma   90.00
#
_symmetry.space_group_name_H-M   'P 1'
#
loop_
_entity.id
_entity.type
_entity.pdbx_description
1 polymer ?
#
loop_
_entity_poly.entity_id
_entity_poly.type
_entity_poly.pdbx_seq_one_letter_code
_entity_poly.pdbx_strand_id
1 'polypeptide(L)'
;MNDNYLLIKKLYSSEDISLLLDKANHKNEYYSKVGGRVGKEKKIRKDVFFSLRESKEIDNIYFYKIQKIVKENFKLTLKYREMYKIGTYYSDEKGFYIPHTDTQGTKQHRKISIVICLSKIDDYEGGIFKFINLKKDFKFDIGDTIIFDSKILHGVEPVTSGKRQVLISFMWDEEGNQIRQKNNPTINNSRYLPNDKNTIKKPIVNTINSYNSSYKWIEPYINLEQKNSVILECGSYDGKDAIYLSENYKRKVYSFEALPTLIENAKKNTRNYNVEIINVAVSNTHNKIVTFYKSDTKFPKSSSLYNKTTMTSHKVMNNPIKYNVKSISLNKWISENDLKNRVELITMDLQGAELLALKGLIPFDKSIKYIVVEADFNHIYDNCSTIKDVAIFLEKYNFYPIKINGNKFSISDIYNDKYLDDNRGLWSDCLFERKDNILIHNSQIKYDENTISNNSNNLIVNNIENFSINDLIIYKSDYNKLRIGRNRDGGYVVLDIPNINYDIFISGGISNDNSFEHHFINKYKNVFCEAFDFSIDKLPNPCEKIHFNKKFISTINDDKYTNLQFYMEKYNNIFLKLDIEGSEHKWFDYLNDTQLNNISQMVIEFHYYPNITKNFKNFSKINKFFYLVHLHANNCRTKLNKSGLFDYKGNIIPWVFECTYVNKKHIHNIKLNNNQVPDNRFDYKNLKYNDDINLNYFPYKFEYDKLITLIPPNSGPGNQIIGIKECLILSKLLNRICIIPPIREHYLKSNKIFYNFNDIFTLNLSNIIIDNETSNILNHIDNNKRYCIHSNYINKKLRHEQIIDSNTNDEILLKYRSIKNKKNLDELENIDDNLIIIKHLFNNVHINESRINGDFHSNLNSNFENIYSEICSNWDYSNYIKLQGDDYIKKTFDNLSYTAIHIRLPDIMNKTIDQYTNNEYSDDKIVEIISNLKTEKDKSIFIASNNINYLKKIGVVANFIHITNKYNSFIEQYICGMSENFYYLNLENSRFNSSNNRSTWTSFVIDYRMFLRKLNNNFNLRN
;
A
#
# COMPACT_ATOMS: atom_id res chain seq x y z
N MET A 1 -31.56 -53.73 13.84
CA MET A 1 -32.98 -53.39 13.56
C MET A 1 -32.97 -52.63 12.25
N ASN A 2 -33.48 -53.23 11.17
CA ASN A 2 -33.61 -52.55 9.87
C ASN A 2 -34.87 -51.69 9.95
N ASP A 3 -34.72 -50.40 10.27
CA ASP A 3 -35.87 -49.51 10.29
C ASP A 3 -36.41 -49.39 8.86
N ASN A 4 -37.68 -49.76 8.69
CA ASN A 4 -38.37 -49.71 7.39
C ASN A 4 -38.58 -48.26 6.89
N TYR A 5 -38.29 -47.25 7.73
CA TYR A 5 -38.34 -45.84 7.38
C TYR A 5 -37.34 -45.01 8.17
N LEU A 6 -37.01 -43.82 7.67
CA LEU A 6 -36.14 -42.83 8.28
C LEU A 6 -36.73 -41.43 8.09
N LEU A 7 -36.91 -40.68 9.19
CA LEU A 7 -37.30 -39.27 9.17
C LEU A 7 -36.08 -38.42 9.50
N ILE A 8 -35.70 -37.52 8.60
CA ILE A 8 -34.60 -36.58 8.79
C ILE A 8 -35.16 -35.18 8.78
N LYS A 9 -35.02 -34.47 9.90
CA LYS A 9 -35.45 -33.08 10.03
C LYS A 9 -34.53 -32.15 9.26
N LYS A 10 -35.11 -31.22 8.50
CA LYS A 10 -34.40 -30.18 7.74
C LYS A 10 -33.18 -30.72 6.96
N LEU A 11 -33.37 -31.83 6.24
CA LEU A 11 -32.28 -32.45 5.47
C LEU A 11 -31.74 -31.51 4.38
N TYR A 12 -32.57 -30.59 3.90
CA TYR A 12 -32.26 -29.60 2.88
C TYR A 12 -32.55 -28.19 3.42
N SER A 13 -31.71 -27.22 3.02
CA SER A 13 -31.82 -25.84 3.50
C SER A 13 -33.01 -25.12 2.87
N SER A 14 -33.43 -23.99 3.46
CA SER A 14 -34.50 -23.16 2.91
C SER A 14 -34.20 -22.69 1.48
N GLU A 15 -32.93 -22.44 1.14
CA GLU A 15 -32.49 -22.06 -0.20
C GLU A 15 -32.64 -23.21 -1.22
N ASP A 16 -32.28 -24.44 -0.83
CA ASP A 16 -32.50 -25.62 -1.67
C ASP A 16 -34.00 -25.82 -1.97
N ILE A 17 -34.85 -25.61 -0.96
CA ILE A 17 -36.30 -25.70 -1.11
C ILE A 17 -36.85 -24.58 -2.00
N SER A 18 -36.35 -23.34 -1.85
CA SER A 18 -36.74 -22.22 -2.70
C SER A 18 -36.44 -22.51 -4.18
N LEU A 19 -35.27 -23.06 -4.49
CA LEU A 19 -34.88 -23.41 -5.85
C LEU A 19 -35.82 -24.44 -6.50
N LEU A 20 -36.34 -25.39 -5.73
CA LEU A 20 -37.33 -26.36 -6.20
C LEU A 20 -38.68 -25.69 -6.49
N LEU A 21 -39.14 -24.82 -5.59
CA LEU A 21 -40.39 -24.10 -5.75
C LEU A 21 -40.33 -23.16 -6.97
N ASP A 22 -39.22 -22.46 -7.17
CA ASP A 22 -39.01 -21.60 -8.34
C ASP A 22 -39.11 -22.36 -9.67
N LYS A 23 -38.54 -23.58 -9.73
CA LYS A 23 -38.66 -24.44 -10.91
C LYS A 23 -40.10 -24.91 -11.17
N ALA A 24 -40.96 -24.88 -10.16
CA ALA A 24 -42.36 -25.27 -10.27
C ALA A 24 -43.32 -24.08 -10.47
N ASN A 25 -42.95 -22.87 -10.06
CA ASN A 25 -43.80 -21.67 -10.03
C ASN A 25 -44.43 -21.28 -11.38
N HIS A 26 -43.84 -21.72 -12.50
CA HIS A 26 -44.34 -21.43 -13.86
C HIS A 26 -44.97 -22.63 -14.57
N LYS A 27 -45.22 -23.75 -13.86
CA LYS A 27 -45.76 -24.97 -14.45
C LYS A 27 -47.22 -25.16 -14.08
N ASN A 28 -47.99 -25.67 -15.04
CA ASN A 28 -49.39 -26.04 -14.80
C ASN A 28 -49.48 -27.21 -13.84
N GLU A 29 -50.42 -27.11 -12.90
CA GLU A 29 -50.78 -28.22 -12.02
C GLU A 29 -51.86 -29.10 -12.65
N TYR A 30 -51.82 -30.40 -12.37
CA TYR A 30 -52.81 -31.36 -12.88
C TYR A 30 -53.34 -32.24 -11.76
N TYR A 31 -54.63 -32.56 -11.77
CA TYR A 31 -55.16 -33.54 -10.80
C TYR A 31 -54.42 -34.87 -10.93
N SER A 32 -53.95 -35.37 -9.78
CA SER A 32 -53.23 -36.63 -9.68
C SER A 32 -54.10 -37.79 -10.16
N LYS A 33 -53.51 -38.67 -10.98
CA LYS A 33 -54.15 -39.91 -11.40
C LYS A 33 -53.82 -41.06 -10.44
N VAL A 34 -54.77 -41.95 -10.22
CA VAL A 34 -54.57 -43.25 -9.56
C VAL A 34 -54.65 -44.31 -10.65
N GLY A 35 -53.48 -44.83 -11.06
CA GLY A 35 -53.36 -45.52 -12.34
C GLY A 35 -53.47 -44.53 -13.51
N GLY A 36 -54.30 -44.85 -14.51
CA GLY A 36 -54.51 -44.01 -15.70
C GLY A 36 -55.65 -42.98 -15.60
N ARG A 37 -56.47 -43.02 -14.54
CA ARG A 37 -57.67 -42.18 -14.36
C ARG A 37 -57.55 -41.26 -13.14
N VAL A 38 -58.26 -40.13 -13.16
CA VAL A 38 -58.37 -39.23 -12.00
C VAL A 38 -59.42 -39.82 -11.06
N GLY A 39 -59.01 -40.45 -9.97
CA GLY A 39 -59.90 -41.03 -8.95
C GLY A 39 -60.01 -40.11 -7.74
N LYS A 40 -60.87 -39.09 -7.84
CA LYS A 40 -61.06 -38.06 -6.79
C LYS A 40 -61.57 -38.65 -5.47
N GLU A 41 -62.21 -39.81 -5.52
CA GLU A 41 -62.66 -40.58 -4.35
C GLU A 41 -61.50 -41.24 -3.57
N LYS A 42 -60.35 -41.47 -4.23
CA LYS A 42 -59.16 -42.08 -3.59
C LYS A 42 -58.06 -41.07 -3.29
N LYS A 43 -57.97 -40.01 -4.09
CA LYS A 43 -56.90 -39.02 -3.97
C LYS A 43 -57.34 -37.67 -4.54
N ILE A 44 -57.23 -36.64 -3.73
CA ILE A 44 -57.36 -35.25 -4.14
C ILE A 44 -56.03 -34.55 -3.90
N ARG A 45 -55.26 -34.43 -4.97
CA ARG A 45 -53.94 -33.77 -4.97
C ARG A 45 -53.62 -33.30 -6.38
N LYS A 46 -53.07 -32.11 -6.52
CA LYS A 46 -52.56 -31.62 -7.81
C LYS A 46 -51.06 -31.88 -7.89
N ASP A 47 -50.60 -32.48 -8.99
CA ASP A 47 -49.21 -32.81 -9.24
C ASP A 47 -48.63 -31.86 -10.31
N VAL A 48 -47.45 -31.31 -10.04
CA VAL A 48 -46.55 -30.68 -11.02
C VAL A 48 -45.44 -31.66 -11.32
N PHE A 49 -45.33 -32.09 -12.58
CA PHE A 49 -44.29 -33.02 -13.00
C PHE A 49 -43.08 -32.27 -13.56
N PHE A 50 -41.90 -32.60 -13.06
CA PHE A 50 -40.65 -32.15 -13.67
C PHE A 50 -40.37 -32.97 -14.92
N SER A 51 -39.79 -32.34 -15.94
CA SER A 51 -39.27 -33.02 -17.13
C SER A 51 -38.07 -33.91 -16.79
N LEU A 52 -37.66 -34.77 -17.73
CA LEU A 52 -36.51 -35.65 -17.52
C LEU A 52 -35.23 -34.84 -17.26
N ARG A 53 -35.05 -33.74 -17.99
CA ARG A 53 -33.92 -32.82 -17.82
C ARG A 53 -33.94 -32.19 -16.43
N GLU A 54 -35.07 -31.64 -16.02
CA GLU A 54 -35.22 -31.02 -14.70
C GLU A 54 -35.02 -32.03 -13.58
N SER A 55 -35.52 -33.25 -13.74
CA SER A 55 -35.30 -34.31 -12.76
C SER A 55 -33.81 -34.69 -12.64
N LYS A 56 -33.05 -34.65 -13.74
CA LYS A 56 -31.59 -34.86 -13.72
C LYS A 56 -30.84 -33.70 -13.05
N GLU A 57 -31.34 -32.47 -13.16
CA GLU A 57 -30.79 -31.33 -12.42
C GLU A 57 -31.06 -31.47 -10.91
N ILE A 58 -32.25 -31.95 -10.55
CA ILE A 58 -32.66 -32.22 -9.16
C ILE A 58 -31.83 -33.38 -8.56
N ASP A 59 -31.46 -34.40 -9.34
CA ASP A 59 -30.63 -35.53 -8.85
C ASP A 59 -29.31 -35.07 -8.21
N ASN A 60 -28.68 -34.02 -8.77
CA ASN A 60 -27.40 -33.51 -8.28
C ASN A 60 -27.48 -32.91 -6.88
N ILE A 61 -28.68 -32.45 -6.48
CA ILE A 61 -28.93 -31.85 -5.16
C ILE A 61 -29.44 -32.93 -4.21
N TYR A 62 -30.37 -33.78 -4.66
CA TYR A 62 -31.12 -34.68 -3.77
C TYR A 62 -30.68 -36.13 -3.87
N PHE A 63 -30.63 -36.71 -5.09
CA PHE A 63 -30.49 -38.17 -5.28
C PHE A 63 -29.23 -38.75 -4.64
N TYR A 64 -28.08 -38.09 -4.76
CA TYR A 64 -26.84 -38.66 -4.22
C TYR A 64 -26.74 -38.64 -2.70
N LYS A 65 -27.27 -37.59 -2.08
CA LYS A 65 -27.36 -37.51 -0.61
C LYS A 65 -28.24 -38.63 -0.09
N ILE A 66 -29.40 -38.81 -0.73
CA ILE A 66 -30.33 -39.92 -0.46
C ILE A 66 -29.67 -41.28 -0.70
N GLN A 67 -29.00 -41.48 -1.83
CA GLN A 67 -28.37 -42.76 -2.19
C GLN A 67 -27.39 -43.19 -1.12
N LYS A 68 -26.58 -42.25 -0.58
CA LYS A 68 -25.67 -42.51 0.52
C LYS A 68 -26.42 -42.91 1.79
N ILE A 69 -27.42 -42.12 2.20
CA ILE A 69 -28.25 -42.39 3.38
C ILE A 69 -28.92 -43.76 3.28
N VAL A 70 -29.48 -44.10 2.11
CA VAL A 70 -30.18 -45.37 1.87
C VAL A 70 -29.20 -46.54 1.89
N LYS A 71 -28.02 -46.39 1.29
CA LYS A 71 -26.97 -47.43 1.35
C LYS A 71 -26.55 -47.71 2.78
N GLU A 72 -26.42 -46.68 3.61
CA GLU A 72 -25.99 -46.80 5.00
C GLU A 72 -27.07 -47.40 5.90
N ASN A 73 -28.33 -46.97 5.76
CA ASN A 73 -29.41 -47.30 6.69
C ASN A 73 -30.30 -48.47 6.23
N PHE A 74 -30.55 -48.61 4.92
CA PHE A 74 -31.39 -49.67 4.35
C PHE A 74 -30.57 -50.78 3.68
N LYS A 75 -29.24 -50.66 3.68
CA LYS A 75 -28.29 -51.58 3.03
C LYS A 75 -28.61 -51.83 1.55
N LEU A 76 -29.25 -50.87 0.90
CA LEU A 76 -29.69 -50.94 -0.50
C LEU A 76 -28.88 -49.96 -1.35
N THR A 77 -28.35 -50.42 -2.48
CA THR A 77 -27.65 -49.55 -3.43
C THR A 77 -28.60 -49.10 -4.53
N LEU A 78 -29.21 -47.92 -4.33
CA LEU A 78 -30.10 -47.32 -5.32
C LEU A 78 -29.35 -46.98 -6.60
N LYS A 79 -29.94 -47.33 -7.74
CA LYS A 79 -29.40 -47.05 -9.08
C LYS A 79 -30.34 -46.27 -9.97
N TYR A 80 -31.65 -46.33 -9.73
CA TYR A 80 -32.67 -45.76 -10.60
C TYR A 80 -33.68 -44.96 -9.79
N ARG A 81 -34.29 -43.95 -10.41
CA ARG A 81 -35.37 -43.13 -9.83
C ARG A 81 -36.43 -42.70 -10.85
N GLU A 82 -37.67 -42.63 -10.42
CA GLU A 82 -38.75 -41.98 -11.17
C GLU A 82 -38.57 -40.46 -11.18
N MET A 83 -39.03 -39.82 -12.25
CA MET A 83 -39.02 -38.36 -12.36
C MET A 83 -39.69 -37.70 -11.16
N TYR A 84 -39.10 -36.60 -10.70
CA TYR A 84 -39.61 -35.91 -9.54
C TYR A 84 -40.92 -35.21 -9.85
N LYS A 85 -41.76 -35.06 -8.82
CA LYS A 85 -42.96 -34.24 -8.90
C LYS A 85 -43.26 -33.56 -7.58
N ILE A 86 -43.85 -32.37 -7.66
CA ILE A 86 -44.43 -31.70 -6.48
C ILE A 86 -45.91 -32.06 -6.42
N GLY A 87 -46.33 -32.60 -5.29
CA GLY A 87 -47.74 -32.82 -4.98
C GLY A 87 -48.25 -31.74 -4.03
N THR A 88 -49.27 -31.01 -4.45
CA THR A 88 -49.97 -29.98 -3.66
C THR A 88 -51.33 -30.51 -3.20
N TYR A 89 -51.56 -30.47 -1.89
CA TYR A 89 -52.86 -30.73 -1.25
C TYR A 89 -53.43 -29.41 -0.77
N TYR A 90 -54.58 -29.00 -1.31
CA TYR A 90 -55.25 -27.76 -0.97
C TYR A 90 -56.39 -28.00 0.04
N SER A 91 -56.57 -27.09 0.99
CA SER A 91 -57.61 -27.21 2.01
C SER A 91 -59.03 -27.03 1.49
N ASP A 92 -59.23 -26.16 0.49
CA ASP A 92 -60.52 -25.89 -0.15
C ASP A 92 -61.12 -27.15 -0.80
N GLU A 93 -60.27 -28.06 -1.29
CA GLU A 93 -60.66 -29.37 -1.84
C GLU A 93 -60.53 -30.52 -0.83
N LYS A 94 -60.23 -30.22 0.44
CA LYS A 94 -59.90 -31.21 1.49
C LYS A 94 -58.86 -32.23 1.01
N GLY A 95 -57.80 -31.77 0.35
CA GLY A 95 -56.84 -32.61 -0.34
C GLY A 95 -56.28 -33.73 0.55
N PHE A 96 -56.37 -34.99 0.07
CA PHE A 96 -56.00 -36.20 0.82
C PHE A 96 -55.46 -37.29 -0.11
N TYR A 97 -54.91 -38.35 0.49
CA TYR A 97 -54.64 -39.62 -0.21
C TYR A 97 -54.90 -40.80 0.73
N ILE A 98 -55.89 -41.64 0.41
CA ILE A 98 -56.21 -42.84 1.20
C ILE A 98 -54.99 -43.78 1.36
N PRO A 99 -55.01 -44.65 2.39
CA PRO A 99 -54.00 -45.70 2.55
C PRO A 99 -53.72 -46.50 1.26
N HIS A 100 -52.46 -46.54 0.85
CA HIS A 100 -51.99 -47.27 -0.33
C HIS A 100 -50.52 -47.70 -0.16
N THR A 101 -50.04 -48.56 -1.05
CA THR A 101 -48.62 -48.89 -1.19
C THR A 101 -48.10 -48.36 -2.52
N ASP A 102 -46.82 -48.02 -2.59
CA ASP A 102 -46.22 -47.47 -3.81
C ASP A 102 -45.88 -48.53 -4.85
N THR A 103 -46.02 -49.81 -4.50
CA THR A 103 -45.64 -50.97 -5.31
C THR A 103 -46.82 -51.64 -6.05
N GLN A 104 -48.02 -51.06 -6.02
CA GLN A 104 -49.21 -51.64 -6.66
C GLN A 104 -49.14 -51.69 -8.20
N GLY A 105 -49.75 -52.72 -8.78
CA GLY A 105 -49.82 -52.90 -10.24
C GLY A 105 -48.44 -53.06 -10.88
N THR A 106 -48.18 -52.31 -11.95
CA THR A 106 -46.88 -52.36 -12.68
C THR A 106 -45.71 -51.70 -11.91
N LYS A 107 -45.94 -51.19 -10.70
CA LYS A 107 -44.96 -50.43 -9.90
C LYS A 107 -44.17 -51.25 -8.88
N GLN A 108 -44.26 -52.58 -8.94
CA GLN A 108 -43.58 -53.51 -8.03
C GLN A 108 -42.04 -53.36 -7.98
N HIS A 109 -41.44 -52.68 -8.97
CA HIS A 109 -40.01 -52.43 -9.03
C HIS A 109 -39.50 -51.43 -7.99
N ARG A 110 -40.37 -50.55 -7.45
CA ARG A 110 -39.95 -49.51 -6.49
C ARG A 110 -39.54 -50.14 -5.16
N LYS A 111 -38.39 -49.73 -4.63
CA LYS A 111 -37.86 -50.24 -3.36
C LYS A 111 -37.92 -49.17 -2.26
N ILE A 112 -37.64 -47.89 -2.60
CA ILE A 112 -37.63 -46.77 -1.66
C ILE A 112 -38.50 -45.61 -2.16
N SER A 113 -39.35 -45.09 -1.28
CA SER A 113 -40.17 -43.89 -1.47
C SER A 113 -39.61 -42.72 -0.67
N ILE A 114 -39.65 -41.52 -1.26
CA ILE A 114 -39.10 -40.31 -0.64
C ILE A 114 -40.11 -39.18 -0.74
N VAL A 115 -40.33 -38.52 0.38
CA VAL A 115 -41.20 -37.36 0.50
C VAL A 115 -40.45 -36.26 1.24
N ILE A 116 -40.24 -35.12 0.58
CA ILE A 116 -39.61 -33.91 1.16
C ILE A 116 -40.69 -32.84 1.30
N CYS A 117 -40.87 -32.29 2.50
CA CYS A 117 -41.82 -31.21 2.74
C CYS A 117 -41.29 -29.88 2.23
N LEU A 118 -42.12 -29.16 1.47
CA LEU A 118 -41.80 -27.87 0.88
C LEU A 118 -42.61 -26.72 1.49
N SER A 119 -43.51 -27.02 2.42
CA SER A 119 -44.34 -26.05 3.15
C SER A 119 -43.89 -25.97 4.60
N LYS A 120 -43.94 -24.77 5.20
CA LYS A 120 -43.73 -24.63 6.64
C LYS A 120 -44.88 -25.28 7.40
N ILE A 121 -44.58 -25.85 8.56
CA ILE A 121 -45.57 -26.57 9.37
C ILE A 121 -46.74 -25.69 9.84
N ASP A 122 -46.49 -24.38 9.96
CA ASP A 122 -47.45 -23.37 10.39
C ASP A 122 -48.34 -22.87 9.22
N ASP A 123 -47.97 -23.16 7.98
CA ASP A 123 -48.73 -22.72 6.79
C ASP A 123 -49.88 -23.69 6.44
N TYR A 124 -50.07 -24.79 7.19
CA TYR A 124 -51.17 -25.74 6.96
C TYR A 124 -51.61 -26.52 8.21
N GLU A 125 -52.90 -26.86 8.25
CA GLU A 125 -53.52 -27.75 9.24
C GLU A 125 -54.05 -29.03 8.60
N GLY A 126 -54.16 -30.11 9.38
CA GLY A 126 -54.41 -31.44 8.85
C GLY A 126 -53.21 -31.97 8.04
N GLY A 127 -53.46 -32.78 7.01
CA GLY A 127 -52.40 -33.25 6.12
C GLY A 127 -51.40 -34.22 6.75
N ILE A 128 -51.79 -34.90 7.84
CA ILE A 128 -50.93 -35.83 8.58
C ILE A 128 -50.58 -37.03 7.70
N PHE A 129 -49.28 -37.31 7.57
CA PHE A 129 -48.78 -38.47 6.85
C PHE A 129 -48.75 -39.67 7.81
N LYS A 130 -49.40 -40.78 7.45
CA LYS A 130 -49.57 -41.94 8.33
C LYS A 130 -48.99 -43.21 7.72
N PHE A 131 -48.22 -43.96 8.51
CA PHE A 131 -47.95 -45.37 8.25
C PHE A 131 -48.98 -46.21 9.00
N ILE A 132 -49.92 -46.80 8.27
CA ILE A 132 -51.06 -47.52 8.85
C ILE A 132 -50.59 -48.78 9.57
N ASN A 133 -49.76 -49.59 8.91
CA ASN A 133 -49.27 -50.85 9.47
C ASN A 133 -48.29 -50.63 10.63
N LEU A 134 -47.65 -49.46 10.71
CA LEU A 134 -46.71 -49.12 11.79
C LEU A 134 -47.36 -48.29 12.90
N LYS A 135 -48.63 -47.88 12.73
CA LYS A 135 -49.36 -46.97 13.63
C LYS A 135 -48.55 -45.71 13.99
N LYS A 136 -47.93 -45.09 12.98
CA LYS A 136 -47.12 -43.88 13.15
C LYS A 136 -47.63 -42.73 12.30
N ASP A 137 -47.71 -41.56 12.93
CA ASP A 137 -48.25 -40.33 12.36
C ASP A 137 -47.15 -39.25 12.33
N PHE A 138 -47.09 -38.50 11.24
CA PHE A 138 -46.07 -37.48 11.04
C PHE A 138 -46.67 -36.18 10.48
N LYS A 139 -46.35 -35.07 11.13
CA LYS A 139 -46.47 -33.71 10.59
C LYS A 139 -45.07 -33.20 10.24
N PHE A 140 -44.92 -32.60 9.07
CA PHE A 140 -43.61 -32.21 8.54
C PHE A 140 -43.49 -30.68 8.47
N ASP A 141 -42.31 -30.18 8.83
CA ASP A 141 -41.90 -28.80 8.56
C ASP A 141 -41.08 -28.73 7.27
N ILE A 142 -40.89 -27.53 6.74
CA ILE A 142 -40.14 -27.30 5.50
C ILE A 142 -38.73 -27.93 5.58
N GLY A 143 -38.35 -28.67 4.53
CA GLY A 143 -37.08 -29.37 4.44
C GLY A 143 -37.05 -30.74 5.16
N ASP A 144 -38.06 -31.08 5.96
CA ASP A 144 -38.17 -32.43 6.54
C ASP A 144 -38.33 -33.48 5.44
N THR A 145 -37.57 -34.57 5.56
CA THR A 145 -37.53 -35.64 4.57
C THR A 145 -37.82 -36.98 5.21
N ILE A 146 -38.83 -37.69 4.71
CA ILE A 146 -39.11 -39.08 5.08
C ILE A 146 -38.74 -40.01 3.92
N ILE A 147 -37.95 -41.03 4.24
CA ILE A 147 -37.43 -42.06 3.34
C ILE A 147 -37.91 -43.40 3.85
N PHE A 148 -38.56 -44.22 3.04
CA PHE A 148 -39.17 -45.47 3.54
C PHE A 148 -39.29 -46.56 2.46
N ASP A 149 -39.42 -47.81 2.89
CA ASP A 149 -39.69 -48.94 2.00
C ASP A 149 -41.04 -48.72 1.28
N SER A 150 -41.02 -48.74 -0.05
CA SER A 150 -42.20 -48.48 -0.90
C SER A 150 -43.36 -49.46 -0.67
N LYS A 151 -43.15 -50.59 0.01
CA LYS A 151 -44.19 -51.57 0.37
C LYS A 151 -45.00 -51.18 1.61
N ILE A 152 -44.58 -50.18 2.38
CA ILE A 152 -45.30 -49.79 3.60
C ILE A 152 -46.63 -49.13 3.24
N LEU A 153 -47.71 -49.59 3.87
CA LEU A 153 -49.05 -49.02 3.72
C LEU A 153 -49.10 -47.63 4.37
N HIS A 154 -49.32 -46.60 3.56
CA HIS A 154 -49.30 -45.22 4.01
C HIS A 154 -50.38 -44.35 3.35
N GLY A 155 -50.75 -43.26 4.02
CA GLY A 155 -51.76 -42.31 3.54
C GLY A 155 -51.51 -40.89 4.05
N VAL A 156 -52.28 -39.94 3.53
CA VAL A 156 -52.27 -38.54 3.98
C VAL A 156 -53.70 -38.14 4.29
N GLU A 157 -53.93 -37.71 5.53
CA GLU A 157 -55.24 -37.18 5.95
C GLU A 157 -55.59 -35.88 5.22
N PRO A 158 -56.88 -35.50 5.16
CA PRO A 158 -57.28 -34.24 4.56
C PRO A 158 -56.53 -33.04 5.14
N VAL A 159 -56.05 -32.16 4.27
CA VAL A 159 -55.62 -30.81 4.66
C VAL A 159 -56.88 -29.99 4.95
N THR A 160 -56.95 -29.39 6.15
CA THR A 160 -58.13 -28.65 6.62
C THR A 160 -57.94 -27.14 6.56
N SER A 161 -56.69 -26.65 6.55
CA SER A 161 -56.35 -25.24 6.35
C SER A 161 -55.03 -25.10 5.58
N GLY A 162 -54.91 -24.07 4.74
CA GLY A 162 -53.71 -23.77 3.97
C GLY A 162 -53.42 -24.74 2.82
N LYS A 163 -52.13 -24.84 2.44
CA LYS A 163 -51.69 -25.76 1.38
C LYS A 163 -50.43 -26.52 1.80
N ARG A 164 -50.42 -27.82 1.55
CA ARG A 164 -49.28 -28.70 1.83
C ARG A 164 -48.62 -29.16 0.54
N GLN A 165 -47.37 -28.77 0.34
CA GLN A 165 -46.56 -29.13 -0.83
C GLN A 165 -45.44 -30.08 -0.45
N VAL A 166 -45.26 -31.14 -1.25
CA VAL A 166 -44.19 -32.12 -1.06
C VAL A 166 -43.53 -32.49 -2.39
N LEU A 167 -42.21 -32.63 -2.39
CA LEU A 167 -41.46 -33.27 -3.49
C LEU A 167 -41.49 -34.78 -3.29
N ILE A 168 -41.82 -35.52 -4.36
CA ILE A 168 -41.95 -36.99 -4.32
C ILE A 168 -41.15 -37.62 -5.45
N SER A 169 -40.43 -38.70 -5.14
CA SER A 169 -39.85 -39.63 -6.11
C SER A 169 -39.76 -41.05 -5.51
N PHE A 170 -39.61 -42.03 -6.40
CA PHE A 170 -39.51 -43.45 -6.07
C PHE A 170 -38.24 -44.02 -6.69
N MET A 171 -37.50 -44.83 -5.93
CA MET A 171 -36.16 -45.26 -6.28
C MET A 171 -36.01 -46.79 -6.14
N TRP A 172 -35.12 -47.38 -6.94
CA TRP A 172 -34.85 -48.81 -6.92
C TRP A 172 -33.43 -49.16 -7.34
N ASP A 173 -33.05 -50.41 -7.11
CA ASP A 173 -31.76 -51.02 -7.40
C ASP A 173 -31.80 -51.84 -8.70
N GLU A 174 -30.77 -52.64 -8.98
CA GLU A 174 -30.73 -53.44 -10.21
C GLU A 174 -31.83 -54.52 -10.27
N GLU A 175 -32.13 -55.14 -9.12
CA GLU A 175 -33.19 -56.15 -9.04
C GLU A 175 -34.56 -55.55 -9.35
N GLY A 176 -34.86 -54.36 -8.79
CA GLY A 176 -36.06 -53.62 -9.15
C GLY A 176 -36.12 -53.31 -10.65
N ASN A 177 -34.98 -53.00 -11.27
CA ASN A 177 -34.92 -52.68 -12.70
C ASN A 177 -35.25 -53.89 -13.57
N GLN A 178 -34.80 -55.09 -13.19
CA GLN A 178 -35.17 -56.34 -13.85
C GLN A 178 -36.68 -56.60 -13.77
N ILE A 179 -37.30 -56.40 -12.60
CA ILE A 179 -38.75 -56.50 -12.42
C ILE A 179 -39.48 -55.51 -13.33
N ARG A 180 -38.97 -54.27 -13.44
CA ARG A 180 -39.57 -53.24 -14.30
C ARG A 180 -39.50 -53.61 -15.77
N GLN A 181 -38.35 -54.10 -16.24
CA GLN A 181 -38.14 -54.55 -17.62
C GLN A 181 -39.08 -55.69 -17.99
N LYS A 182 -39.23 -56.69 -17.10
CA LYS A 182 -40.16 -57.80 -17.31
C LYS A 182 -41.60 -57.32 -17.47
N ASN A 183 -42.01 -56.33 -16.65
CA ASN A 183 -43.36 -55.79 -16.69
C ASN A 183 -43.60 -54.79 -17.85
N ASN A 184 -42.54 -54.19 -18.41
CA ASN A 184 -42.63 -53.22 -19.51
C ASN A 184 -41.39 -53.34 -20.45
N PRO A 185 -41.34 -54.37 -21.31
CA PRO A 185 -40.14 -54.71 -22.08
C PRO A 185 -39.71 -53.65 -23.12
N THR A 186 -40.62 -52.76 -23.52
CA THR A 186 -40.35 -51.72 -24.54
C THR A 186 -39.86 -50.39 -23.97
N ILE A 187 -39.73 -50.25 -22.64
CA ILE A 187 -39.37 -48.97 -22.01
C ILE A 187 -37.86 -48.75 -21.98
N ASN A 188 -37.42 -47.59 -22.47
CA ASN A 188 -36.02 -47.16 -22.39
C ASN A 188 -35.63 -46.79 -20.94
N ASN A 189 -34.80 -47.62 -20.32
CA ASN A 189 -34.38 -47.46 -18.92
C ASN A 189 -33.43 -46.29 -18.66
N SER A 190 -32.80 -45.73 -19.70
CA SER A 190 -31.90 -44.57 -19.55
C SER A 190 -32.59 -43.33 -18.96
N ARG A 191 -33.93 -43.26 -19.04
CA ARG A 191 -34.73 -42.16 -18.47
C ARG A 191 -34.90 -42.23 -16.95
N TYR A 192 -34.67 -43.41 -16.36
CA TYR A 192 -34.76 -43.62 -14.91
C TYR A 192 -33.40 -43.67 -14.24
N LEU A 193 -32.32 -43.70 -15.02
CA LEU A 193 -31.01 -43.47 -14.48
C LEU A 193 -30.97 -42.02 -13.97
N PRO A 194 -30.56 -41.82 -12.70
CA PRO A 194 -30.21 -40.50 -12.22
C PRO A 194 -29.07 -39.96 -13.09
N ASN A 195 -28.77 -38.67 -12.99
CA ASN A 195 -27.55 -38.16 -13.61
C ASN A 195 -26.36 -39.07 -13.22
N ASP A 196 -25.45 -39.41 -14.13
CA ASP A 196 -24.39 -40.40 -13.83
C ASP A 196 -23.30 -39.70 -13.02
N LYS A 197 -22.74 -40.27 -11.95
CA LYS A 197 -21.70 -39.58 -11.13
C LYS A 197 -20.49 -39.13 -11.97
N ASN A 198 -20.24 -39.85 -13.07
CA ASN A 198 -19.18 -39.57 -14.03
C ASN A 198 -19.65 -38.79 -15.27
N THR A 199 -20.97 -38.68 -15.52
CA THR A 199 -21.56 -37.72 -16.48
C THR A 199 -22.23 -36.53 -15.80
N ILE A 200 -21.98 -36.35 -14.50
CA ILE A 200 -21.76 -35.04 -13.91
C ILE A 200 -20.58 -34.47 -14.70
N LYS A 201 -20.92 -33.88 -15.86
CA LYS A 201 -20.52 -32.51 -16.08
C LYS A 201 -20.89 -31.81 -14.78
N LYS A 202 -19.91 -31.69 -13.86
CA LYS A 202 -19.80 -30.48 -13.02
C LYS A 202 -20.17 -29.35 -13.97
N PRO A 203 -20.99 -28.35 -13.59
CA PRO A 203 -21.47 -27.31 -14.52
C PRO A 203 -20.30 -26.87 -15.37
N ILE A 204 -20.26 -27.39 -16.61
CA ILE A 204 -19.03 -27.65 -17.35
C ILE A 204 -17.77 -27.38 -16.47
N VAL A 205 -17.29 -28.34 -15.65
CA VAL A 205 -15.82 -28.47 -15.51
C VAL A 205 -15.41 -29.02 -16.84
N ASN A 206 -15.48 -28.13 -17.80
CA ASN A 206 -14.32 -27.53 -18.33
C ASN A 206 -13.15 -27.98 -17.47
N THR A 207 -12.51 -29.09 -17.89
CA THR A 207 -11.10 -29.35 -17.57
C THR A 207 -10.49 -28.00 -17.24
N ILE A 208 -9.86 -27.77 -16.08
CA ILE A 208 -9.35 -26.45 -15.63
C ILE A 208 -9.07 -25.46 -16.80
N ASN A 209 -8.45 -25.97 -17.86
CA ASN A 209 -8.56 -25.55 -19.27
C ASN A 209 -9.79 -24.85 -19.91
N SER A 210 -11.02 -24.87 -19.40
CA SER A 210 -12.13 -24.17 -20.06
C SER A 210 -13.03 -23.34 -19.15
N TYR A 211 -12.77 -23.31 -17.83
CA TYR A 211 -13.04 -22.06 -17.13
C TYR A 211 -12.05 -21.10 -17.75
N ASN A 212 -12.56 -20.19 -18.55
CA ASN A 212 -11.77 -19.10 -19.08
C ASN A 212 -11.55 -18.11 -17.92
N SER A 213 -10.86 -18.57 -16.88
CA SER A 213 -10.53 -17.77 -15.72
C SER A 213 -9.51 -16.73 -16.14
N SER A 214 -9.72 -15.50 -15.68
CA SER A 214 -8.76 -14.41 -15.87
C SER A 214 -7.41 -14.74 -15.23
N TYR A 215 -7.37 -15.64 -14.25
CA TYR A 215 -6.16 -15.98 -13.50
C TYR A 215 -5.41 -17.19 -14.04
N LYS A 216 -5.84 -17.83 -15.13
CA LYS A 216 -5.18 -19.06 -15.62
C LYS A 216 -3.70 -18.89 -15.96
N TRP A 217 -3.30 -17.71 -16.43
CA TRP A 217 -1.93 -17.42 -16.85
C TRP A 217 -0.92 -17.37 -15.68
N ILE A 218 -1.38 -17.30 -14.42
CA ILE A 218 -0.49 -17.24 -13.25
C ILE A 218 -0.02 -18.63 -12.78
N GLU A 219 -0.66 -19.71 -13.25
CA GLU A 219 -0.37 -21.11 -12.83
C GLU A 219 1.14 -21.43 -12.79
N PRO A 220 1.95 -21.08 -13.81
CA PRO A 220 3.37 -21.46 -13.84
C PRO A 220 4.25 -20.69 -12.85
N TYR A 221 3.72 -19.62 -12.26
CA TYR A 221 4.49 -18.64 -11.49
C TYR A 221 4.18 -18.66 -9.99
N ILE A 222 3.13 -19.36 -9.58
CA ILE A 222 2.66 -19.38 -8.20
C ILE A 222 2.89 -20.75 -7.57
N ASN A 223 3.51 -20.77 -6.40
CA ASN A 223 3.63 -21.95 -5.56
C ASN A 223 3.09 -21.68 -4.14
N LEU A 224 2.00 -22.34 -3.77
CA LEU A 224 1.38 -22.22 -2.44
C LEU A 224 1.83 -23.36 -1.52
N GLU A 225 2.85 -23.09 -0.71
CA GLU A 225 3.56 -24.12 0.08
C GLU A 225 2.79 -24.54 1.33
N GLN A 226 1.99 -23.64 1.93
CA GLN A 226 1.30 -23.95 3.18
C GLN A 226 0.04 -24.78 2.91
N LYS A 227 -0.03 -25.97 3.50
CA LYS A 227 -1.15 -26.92 3.28
C LYS A 227 -2.53 -26.37 3.71
N ASN A 228 -2.56 -25.48 4.70
CA ASN A 228 -3.78 -24.91 5.29
C ASN A 228 -3.98 -23.42 4.97
N SER A 229 -3.26 -22.90 3.96
CA SER A 229 -3.44 -21.52 3.52
C SER A 229 -4.81 -21.29 2.86
N VAL A 230 -5.15 -20.02 2.71
CA VAL A 230 -6.36 -19.54 2.07
C VAL A 230 -6.00 -18.51 1.02
N ILE A 231 -6.92 -18.30 0.09
CA ILE A 231 -6.81 -17.32 -1.00
C ILE A 231 -7.90 -16.28 -0.80
N LEU A 232 -7.58 -15.01 -1.01
CA LEU A 232 -8.57 -13.93 -1.05
C LEU A 232 -8.78 -13.50 -2.50
N GLU A 233 -10.03 -13.51 -2.98
CA GLU A 233 -10.39 -13.00 -4.30
C GLU A 233 -11.30 -11.77 -4.13
N CYS A 234 -10.86 -10.60 -4.58
CA CYS A 234 -11.60 -9.35 -4.46
C CYS A 234 -12.16 -8.93 -5.83
N GLY A 235 -13.48 -8.96 -6.00
CA GLY A 235 -14.16 -8.63 -7.26
C GLY A 235 -14.74 -9.83 -8.01
N SER A 236 -15.55 -10.65 -7.34
CA SER A 236 -15.93 -11.98 -7.86
C SER A 236 -16.89 -12.02 -9.04
N TYR A 237 -17.77 -11.02 -9.19
CA TYR A 237 -18.86 -10.93 -10.17
C TYR A 237 -19.84 -12.12 -10.19
N ASP A 238 -19.39 -13.30 -10.64
CA ASP A 238 -20.18 -14.54 -10.71
C ASP A 238 -19.55 -15.75 -9.98
N GLY A 239 -18.40 -15.60 -9.32
CA GLY A 239 -17.76 -16.66 -8.54
C GLY A 239 -16.93 -17.67 -9.33
N LYS A 240 -16.81 -17.53 -10.66
CA LYS A 240 -16.07 -18.52 -11.48
C LYS A 240 -14.56 -18.49 -11.25
N ASP A 241 -13.97 -17.31 -11.08
CA ASP A 241 -12.54 -17.18 -10.81
C ASP A 241 -12.19 -17.76 -9.43
N ALA A 242 -13.02 -17.52 -8.41
CA ALA A 242 -12.90 -18.18 -7.11
C ALA A 242 -13.00 -19.72 -7.18
N ILE A 243 -13.91 -20.26 -8.00
CA ILE A 243 -14.02 -21.71 -8.23
C ILE A 243 -12.71 -22.24 -8.82
N TYR A 244 -12.20 -21.55 -9.83
CA TYR A 244 -10.95 -21.92 -10.50
C TYR A 244 -9.77 -21.88 -9.52
N LEU A 245 -9.58 -20.80 -8.76
CA LEU A 245 -8.52 -20.66 -7.75
C LEU A 245 -8.62 -21.75 -6.68
N SER A 246 -9.83 -22.04 -6.20
CA SER A 246 -10.08 -23.08 -5.20
C SER A 246 -9.72 -24.47 -5.73
N GLU A 247 -10.16 -24.80 -6.94
CA GLU A 247 -9.96 -26.12 -7.53
C GLU A 247 -8.54 -26.34 -8.05
N ASN A 248 -7.86 -25.30 -8.55
CA ASN A 248 -6.50 -25.40 -9.07
C ASN A 248 -5.50 -25.55 -7.93
N TYR A 249 -5.56 -24.66 -6.93
CA TYR A 249 -4.61 -24.67 -5.82
C TYR A 249 -5.04 -25.55 -4.64
N LYS A 250 -6.25 -26.12 -4.67
CA LYS A 250 -6.84 -26.91 -3.58
C LYS A 250 -6.79 -26.15 -2.24
N ARG A 251 -7.22 -24.89 -2.27
CA ARG A 251 -7.29 -24.00 -1.09
C ARG A 251 -8.70 -23.48 -0.88
N LYS A 252 -9.01 -23.08 0.36
CA LYS A 252 -10.24 -22.33 0.65
C LYS A 252 -10.08 -20.92 0.05
N VAL A 253 -11.09 -20.46 -0.68
CA VAL A 253 -11.13 -19.10 -1.23
C VAL A 253 -12.20 -18.30 -0.50
N TYR A 254 -11.83 -17.13 0.02
CA TYR A 254 -12.78 -16.13 0.47
C TYR A 254 -12.89 -15.06 -0.59
N SER A 255 -14.10 -14.87 -1.10
CA SER A 255 -14.37 -14.13 -2.30
C SER A 255 -15.32 -12.98 -2.00
N PHE A 256 -14.92 -11.77 -2.36
CA PHE A 256 -15.61 -10.53 -1.99
C PHE A 256 -16.33 -9.93 -3.19
N GLU A 257 -17.61 -9.60 -3.02
CA GLU A 257 -18.45 -8.99 -4.04
C GLU A 257 -19.30 -7.86 -3.43
N ALA A 258 -19.24 -6.66 -4.02
CA ALA A 258 -19.90 -5.49 -3.45
C ALA A 258 -21.39 -5.44 -3.80
N LEU A 259 -21.80 -5.83 -5.01
CA LEU A 259 -23.15 -5.67 -5.51
C LEU A 259 -24.10 -6.74 -4.97
N PRO A 260 -25.12 -6.37 -4.15
CA PRO A 260 -26.06 -7.34 -3.59
C PRO A 260 -26.80 -8.14 -4.67
N THR A 261 -27.05 -7.52 -5.84
CA THR A 261 -27.73 -8.16 -6.97
C THR A 261 -26.96 -9.33 -7.60
N LEU A 262 -25.65 -9.45 -7.34
CA LEU A 262 -24.80 -10.50 -7.91
C LEU A 262 -24.54 -11.66 -6.94
N ILE A 263 -24.74 -11.42 -5.64
CA ILE A 263 -24.38 -12.35 -4.56
C ILE A 263 -25.10 -13.68 -4.68
N GLU A 264 -26.40 -13.68 -4.99
CA GLU A 264 -27.17 -14.92 -5.11
C GLU A 264 -26.65 -15.79 -6.26
N ASN A 265 -26.31 -15.18 -7.39
CA ASN A 265 -25.74 -15.88 -8.52
C ASN A 265 -24.33 -16.42 -8.23
N ALA A 266 -23.47 -15.60 -7.60
CA ALA A 266 -22.14 -16.01 -7.20
C ALA A 266 -22.19 -17.18 -6.20
N LYS A 267 -23.01 -17.09 -5.14
CA LYS A 267 -23.24 -18.18 -4.16
C LYS A 267 -23.79 -19.44 -4.83
N LYS A 268 -24.72 -19.30 -5.77
CA LYS A 268 -25.28 -20.43 -6.53
C LYS A 268 -24.21 -21.14 -7.36
N ASN A 269 -23.29 -20.39 -7.97
CA ASN A 269 -22.20 -20.95 -8.76
C ASN A 269 -21.17 -21.65 -7.88
N THR A 270 -20.86 -21.09 -6.71
CA THR A 270 -19.76 -21.54 -5.84
C THR A 270 -20.16 -22.58 -4.80
N ARG A 271 -21.46 -22.84 -4.60
CA ARG A 271 -22.02 -23.74 -3.54
C ARG A 271 -21.40 -25.13 -3.39
N ASN A 272 -20.79 -25.67 -4.45
CA ASN A 272 -20.19 -27.02 -4.46
C ASN A 272 -18.66 -27.00 -4.38
N TYR A 273 -18.07 -25.83 -4.14
CA TYR A 273 -16.62 -25.61 -4.12
C TYR A 273 -16.20 -25.06 -2.76
N ASN A 274 -14.91 -25.12 -2.45
CA ASN A 274 -14.37 -24.59 -1.19
C ASN A 274 -14.19 -23.07 -1.27
N VAL A 275 -15.30 -22.38 -1.53
CA VAL A 275 -15.38 -20.94 -1.79
C VAL A 275 -16.47 -20.34 -0.91
N GLU A 276 -16.18 -19.19 -0.29
CA GLU A 276 -17.13 -18.44 0.51
C GLU A 276 -17.33 -17.03 -0.08
N ILE A 277 -18.56 -16.69 -0.47
CA ILE A 277 -18.90 -15.36 -1.03
C ILE A 277 -19.34 -14.40 0.08
N ILE A 278 -18.69 -13.24 0.15
CA ILE A 278 -18.88 -12.20 1.17
C ILE A 278 -19.38 -10.92 0.50
N ASN A 279 -20.54 -10.40 0.93
CA ASN A 279 -21.13 -9.21 0.34
C ASN A 279 -20.63 -7.90 0.98
N VAL A 280 -19.52 -7.37 0.50
CA VAL A 280 -18.90 -6.13 0.97
C VAL A 280 -18.06 -5.49 -0.15
N ALA A 281 -17.86 -4.17 -0.07
CA ALA A 281 -16.87 -3.49 -0.90
C ALA A 281 -15.50 -3.51 -0.21
N VAL A 282 -14.49 -4.07 -0.87
CA VAL A 282 -13.12 -4.07 -0.36
C VAL A 282 -12.52 -2.67 -0.49
N SER A 283 -11.95 -2.12 0.59
CA SER A 283 -11.52 -0.72 0.69
C SER A 283 -10.48 -0.53 1.81
N ASN A 284 -10.02 0.71 2.01
CA ASN A 284 -9.20 1.12 3.16
C ASN A 284 -10.01 1.44 4.42
N THR A 285 -11.33 1.26 4.37
CA THR A 285 -12.24 1.52 5.49
C THR A 285 -12.92 0.23 5.94
N HIS A 286 -13.24 0.14 7.23
CA HIS A 286 -13.87 -1.04 7.82
C HIS A 286 -15.25 -0.68 8.39
N ASN A 287 -16.26 -1.48 8.07
CA ASN A 287 -17.64 -1.32 8.54
C ASN A 287 -18.31 0.04 8.23
N LYS A 288 -17.83 0.79 7.23
CA LYS A 288 -18.48 2.04 6.79
C LYS A 288 -19.46 1.77 5.66
N ILE A 289 -20.52 2.56 5.57
CA ILE A 289 -21.39 2.55 4.39
C ILE A 289 -20.73 3.42 3.32
N VAL A 290 -20.49 2.84 2.15
CA VAL A 290 -19.87 3.50 1.00
C VAL A 290 -20.79 3.40 -0.21
N THR A 291 -20.72 4.43 -1.06
CA THR A 291 -21.46 4.46 -2.32
C THR A 291 -20.69 3.66 -3.36
N PHE A 292 -21.33 2.65 -3.95
CA PHE A 292 -20.80 1.82 -5.02
C PHE A 292 -21.55 2.08 -6.32
N TYR A 293 -20.83 2.24 -7.42
CA TYR A 293 -21.37 2.67 -8.70
C TYR A 293 -21.40 1.50 -9.68
N LYS A 294 -22.56 1.20 -10.24
CA LYS A 294 -22.75 0.21 -11.31
C LYS A 294 -23.08 0.92 -12.63
N SER A 295 -22.41 0.52 -13.69
CA SER A 295 -22.65 1.01 -15.06
C SER A 295 -24.02 0.62 -15.62
N ASP A 296 -24.47 1.35 -16.65
CA ASP A 296 -25.77 1.16 -17.28
C ASP A 296 -25.87 -0.15 -18.09
N THR A 297 -27.05 -0.41 -18.66
CA THR A 297 -27.39 -1.67 -19.35
C THR A 297 -26.51 -2.00 -20.56
N LYS A 298 -25.69 -1.07 -21.08
CA LYS A 298 -24.77 -1.34 -22.20
C LYS A 298 -23.43 -1.96 -21.78
N PHE A 299 -23.11 -1.99 -20.48
CA PHE A 299 -21.92 -2.68 -19.93
C PHE A 299 -22.16 -3.28 -18.54
N PRO A 300 -23.05 -4.25 -18.38
CA PRO A 300 -23.55 -4.71 -17.08
C PRO A 300 -22.50 -5.33 -16.11
N LYS A 301 -21.21 -5.38 -16.51
CA LYS A 301 -20.10 -5.98 -15.76
C LYS A 301 -19.19 -4.97 -15.06
N SER A 302 -19.24 -3.68 -15.40
CA SER A 302 -18.34 -2.69 -14.78
C SER A 302 -18.99 -2.03 -13.56
N SER A 303 -18.35 -2.17 -12.40
CA SER A 303 -18.78 -1.52 -11.15
C SER A 303 -17.60 -1.25 -10.23
N SER A 304 -17.59 -0.10 -9.56
CA SER A 304 -16.45 0.38 -8.77
C SER A 304 -16.90 1.25 -7.59
N LEU A 305 -15.98 1.49 -6.64
CA LEU A 305 -16.11 2.54 -5.62
C LEU A 305 -15.98 3.94 -6.21
N TYR A 306 -15.41 4.06 -7.42
CA TYR A 306 -15.22 5.34 -8.10
C TYR A 306 -16.34 5.62 -9.12
N ASN A 307 -16.66 6.90 -9.29
CA ASN A 307 -17.59 7.35 -10.31
C ASN A 307 -16.84 7.55 -11.64
N LYS A 308 -17.46 7.14 -12.75
CA LYS A 308 -16.89 7.23 -14.11
C LYS A 308 -17.39 8.50 -14.80
N THR A 309 -16.93 9.68 -14.37
CA THR A 309 -17.48 10.97 -14.82
C THR A 309 -16.54 11.85 -15.67
N THR A 310 -15.30 11.45 -15.96
CA THR A 310 -14.39 12.23 -16.83
C THR A 310 -13.86 11.41 -18.03
N MET A 311 -13.84 12.04 -19.21
CA MET A 311 -13.72 11.45 -20.58
C MET A 311 -12.35 10.81 -20.88
N THR A 312 -12.25 9.75 -21.71
CA THR A 312 -12.20 9.85 -23.18
C THR A 312 -12.34 8.49 -23.89
N SER A 313 -12.99 8.52 -25.05
CA SER A 313 -13.23 7.45 -26.06
C SER A 313 -13.92 6.14 -25.61
N HIS A 314 -15.18 6.03 -26.04
CA HIS A 314 -16.12 4.91 -25.88
C HIS A 314 -16.76 4.73 -24.50
N LYS A 315 -17.85 5.51 -24.32
CA LYS A 315 -19.03 5.30 -23.45
C LYS A 315 -18.94 5.89 -22.03
N VAL A 316 -19.37 7.15 -21.94
CA VAL A 316 -19.77 7.83 -20.69
C VAL A 316 -20.87 7.02 -19.99
N MET A 317 -20.72 6.80 -18.68
CA MET A 317 -21.82 6.30 -17.83
C MET A 317 -22.81 7.44 -17.62
N ASN A 318 -23.74 7.63 -18.55
CA ASN A 318 -24.65 8.78 -18.51
C ASN A 318 -25.55 8.80 -17.26
N ASN A 319 -25.72 7.67 -16.55
CA ASN A 319 -26.45 7.57 -15.28
C ASN A 319 -26.05 6.29 -14.49
N PRO A 320 -25.01 6.31 -13.63
CA PRO A 320 -24.67 5.16 -12.79
C PRO A 320 -25.77 4.82 -11.77
N ILE A 321 -26.06 3.52 -11.62
CA ILE A 321 -26.90 3.04 -10.52
C ILE A 321 -26.04 3.00 -9.26
N LYS A 322 -26.49 3.66 -8.19
CA LYS A 322 -25.78 3.75 -6.92
C LYS A 322 -26.32 2.73 -5.92
N TYR A 323 -25.44 2.03 -5.24
CA TYR A 323 -25.75 1.13 -4.14
C TYR A 323 -25.03 1.61 -2.88
N ASN A 324 -25.69 1.51 -1.73
CA ASN A 324 -25.03 1.71 -0.43
C ASN A 324 -24.63 0.34 0.10
N VAL A 325 -23.32 0.11 0.22
CA VAL A 325 -22.77 -1.18 0.62
C VAL A 325 -21.80 -0.99 1.76
N LYS A 326 -21.61 -2.04 2.56
CA LYS A 326 -20.66 -2.01 3.67
C LYS A 326 -19.25 -2.21 3.14
N SER A 327 -18.30 -1.39 3.58
CA SER A 327 -16.89 -1.52 3.25
C SER A 327 -16.13 -2.42 4.24
N ILE A 328 -15.07 -3.07 3.76
CA ILE A 328 -14.18 -3.90 4.58
C ILE A 328 -12.71 -3.56 4.32
N SER A 329 -11.92 -3.48 5.38
CA SER A 329 -10.46 -3.48 5.31
C SER A 329 -10.00 -4.93 5.41
N LEU A 330 -9.24 -5.40 4.42
CA LEU A 330 -8.80 -6.81 4.39
C LEU A 330 -7.97 -7.17 5.63
N ASN A 331 -7.08 -6.29 6.10
CA ASN A 331 -6.28 -6.58 7.29
C ASN A 331 -7.15 -6.75 8.56
N LYS A 332 -8.15 -5.88 8.73
CA LYS A 332 -9.12 -6.02 9.84
C LYS A 332 -9.95 -7.29 9.71
N TRP A 333 -10.44 -7.59 8.50
CA TRP A 333 -11.23 -8.80 8.25
C TRP A 333 -10.42 -10.09 8.46
N ILE A 334 -9.16 -10.15 7.98
CA ILE A 334 -8.24 -11.27 8.23
C ILE A 334 -8.06 -11.50 9.74
N SER A 335 -7.91 -10.42 10.50
CA SER A 335 -7.77 -10.47 11.95
C SER A 335 -9.04 -10.95 12.64
N GLU A 336 -10.22 -10.48 12.22
CA GLU A 336 -11.53 -10.85 12.79
C GLU A 336 -11.95 -12.31 12.48
N ASN A 337 -11.37 -12.91 11.44
CA ASN A 337 -11.69 -14.29 11.01
C ASN A 337 -10.58 -15.29 11.35
N ASP A 338 -9.60 -14.91 12.18
CA ASP A 338 -8.47 -15.76 12.60
C ASP A 338 -7.66 -16.34 11.42
N LEU A 339 -7.45 -15.52 10.39
CA LEU A 339 -6.73 -15.90 9.16
C LEU A 339 -5.30 -15.35 9.09
N LYS A 340 -4.80 -14.73 10.17
CA LYS A 340 -3.43 -14.24 10.26
C LYS A 340 -2.43 -15.37 10.02
N ASN A 341 -1.37 -15.11 9.25
CA ASN A 341 -0.37 -16.08 8.78
C ASN A 341 -0.91 -17.21 7.88
N ARG A 342 -2.13 -17.11 7.34
CA ARG A 342 -2.73 -18.14 6.48
C ARG A 342 -3.03 -17.69 5.07
N VAL A 343 -2.88 -16.42 4.72
CA VAL A 343 -3.24 -15.90 3.39
C VAL A 343 -2.00 -15.89 2.51
N GLU A 344 -1.90 -16.77 1.51
CA GLU A 344 -0.72 -16.82 0.61
C GLU A 344 -0.90 -16.09 -0.72
N LEU A 345 -2.13 -16.00 -1.24
CA LEU A 345 -2.45 -15.34 -2.51
C LEU A 345 -3.67 -14.42 -2.34
N ILE A 346 -3.56 -13.22 -2.91
CA ILE A 346 -4.66 -12.27 -3.04
C ILE A 346 -4.80 -11.88 -4.50
N THR A 347 -6.01 -11.95 -5.05
CA THR A 347 -6.33 -11.46 -6.39
C THR A 347 -7.33 -10.32 -6.29
N MET A 348 -7.18 -9.30 -7.13
CA MET A 348 -8.04 -8.12 -7.13
C MET A 348 -8.38 -7.68 -8.56
N ASP A 349 -9.66 -7.61 -8.86
CA ASP A 349 -10.23 -6.87 -9.99
C ASP A 349 -11.33 -5.98 -9.41
N LEU A 350 -10.97 -4.73 -9.09
CA LEU A 350 -11.84 -3.80 -8.39
C LEU A 350 -12.15 -2.57 -9.23
N GLN A 351 -11.89 -2.65 -10.54
CA GLN A 351 -12.18 -1.62 -11.52
C GLN A 351 -11.64 -0.25 -11.04
N GLY A 352 -10.35 -0.20 -10.71
CA GLY A 352 -9.61 1.02 -10.35
C GLY A 352 -9.45 1.27 -8.84
N ALA A 353 -10.07 0.43 -7.98
CA ALA A 353 -9.99 0.53 -6.52
C ALA A 353 -8.95 -0.40 -5.86
N GLU A 354 -8.05 -1.00 -6.65
CA GLU A 354 -7.02 -1.94 -6.20
C GLU A 354 -6.09 -1.29 -5.17
N LEU A 355 -5.56 -0.11 -5.45
CA LEU A 355 -4.69 0.60 -4.51
C LEU A 355 -5.41 0.97 -3.20
N LEU A 356 -6.71 1.28 -3.28
CA LEU A 356 -7.52 1.57 -2.10
C LEU A 356 -7.70 0.34 -1.22
N ALA A 357 -7.99 -0.82 -1.83
CA ALA A 357 -8.06 -2.11 -1.14
C ALA A 357 -6.72 -2.51 -0.52
N LEU A 358 -5.61 -2.32 -1.26
CA LEU A 358 -4.26 -2.60 -0.79
C LEU A 358 -3.85 -1.72 0.41
N LYS A 359 -4.26 -0.43 0.44
CA LYS A 359 -4.10 0.42 1.64
C LYS A 359 -4.85 -0.13 2.85
N GLY A 360 -6.00 -0.78 2.64
CA GLY A 360 -6.76 -1.49 3.66
C GLY A 360 -6.16 -2.81 4.12
N LEU A 361 -5.11 -3.28 3.45
CA LEU A 361 -4.38 -4.50 3.79
C LEU A 361 -3.12 -4.22 4.64
N ILE A 362 -2.78 -2.95 4.90
CA ILE A 362 -1.63 -2.58 5.74
C ILE A 362 -1.91 -2.85 7.24
N PRO A 363 -0.91 -3.35 8.01
CA PRO A 363 0.35 -3.94 7.52
C PRO A 363 0.12 -5.30 6.84
N PHE A 364 0.91 -5.58 5.79
CA PHE A 364 0.86 -6.87 5.08
C PHE A 364 1.29 -8.03 5.97
N ASP A 365 0.43 -9.04 6.08
CA ASP A 365 0.75 -10.29 6.75
C ASP A 365 1.94 -11.00 6.05
N LYS A 366 2.86 -11.58 6.82
CA LYS A 366 4.06 -12.26 6.29
C LYS A 366 3.74 -13.47 5.41
N SER A 367 2.58 -14.10 5.60
CA SER A 367 2.15 -15.25 4.80
C SER A 367 1.80 -14.87 3.35
N ILE A 368 1.51 -13.60 3.06
CA ILE A 368 1.12 -13.16 1.72
C ILE A 368 2.36 -13.20 0.83
N LYS A 369 2.37 -14.13 -0.14
CA LYS A 369 3.47 -14.33 -1.09
C LYS A 369 3.17 -13.72 -2.45
N TYR A 370 1.91 -13.79 -2.88
CA TYR A 370 1.52 -13.37 -4.22
C TYR A 370 0.33 -12.41 -4.19
N ILE A 371 0.39 -11.37 -5.01
CA ILE A 371 -0.71 -10.43 -5.22
C ILE A 371 -0.92 -10.28 -6.72
N VAL A 372 -2.15 -10.49 -7.20
CA VAL A 372 -2.54 -10.25 -8.59
C VAL A 372 -3.50 -9.08 -8.63
N VAL A 373 -3.26 -8.11 -9.50
CA VAL A 373 -4.15 -6.97 -9.71
C VAL A 373 -4.47 -6.79 -11.19
N GLU A 374 -5.74 -6.60 -11.52
CA GLU A 374 -6.16 -5.97 -12.79
C GLU A 374 -6.11 -4.46 -12.57
N ALA A 375 -5.30 -3.75 -13.34
CA ALA A 375 -5.26 -2.29 -13.25
C ALA A 375 -5.03 -1.66 -14.61
N ASP A 376 -5.61 -0.48 -14.79
CA ASP A 376 -5.44 0.31 -15.99
C ASP A 376 -4.05 0.95 -16.04
N PHE A 377 -3.48 1.05 -17.22
CA PHE A 377 -2.32 1.89 -17.47
C PHE A 377 -2.66 3.38 -17.36
N ASN A 378 -3.95 3.75 -17.48
CA ASN A 378 -4.44 5.13 -17.54
C ASN A 378 -5.57 5.36 -16.54
N HIS A 379 -5.79 6.60 -16.10
CA HIS A 379 -6.89 6.93 -15.20
C HIS A 379 -8.24 6.93 -15.94
N ILE A 380 -8.97 5.82 -15.90
CA ILE A 380 -10.29 5.67 -16.55
C ILE A 380 -11.50 5.96 -15.63
N TYR A 381 -11.27 6.12 -14.32
CA TYR A 381 -12.25 6.55 -13.31
C TYR A 381 -11.71 7.75 -12.51
N ASP A 382 -12.60 8.58 -11.95
CA ASP A 382 -12.18 9.71 -11.11
C ASP A 382 -11.47 9.19 -9.84
N ASN A 383 -10.19 9.56 -9.66
CA ASN A 383 -9.32 9.16 -8.55
C ASN A 383 -8.91 7.66 -8.51
N CYS A 384 -9.05 6.90 -9.59
CA CYS A 384 -8.51 5.53 -9.62
C CYS A 384 -7.00 5.50 -9.74
N SER A 385 -6.39 4.43 -9.22
CA SER A 385 -4.97 4.13 -9.38
C SER A 385 -4.67 3.47 -10.73
N THR A 386 -3.51 3.76 -11.30
CA THR A 386 -2.96 2.99 -12.42
C THR A 386 -2.21 1.73 -11.94
N ILE A 387 -1.92 0.80 -12.85
CA ILE A 387 -1.09 -0.39 -12.58
C ILE A 387 0.31 -0.02 -12.08
N LYS A 388 0.83 1.12 -12.54
CA LYS A 388 2.03 1.78 -12.04
C LYS A 388 1.90 2.16 -10.57
N ASP A 389 0.80 2.84 -10.20
CA ASP A 389 0.59 3.31 -8.83
C ASP A 389 0.50 2.12 -7.86
N VAL A 390 -0.17 1.05 -8.32
CA VAL A 390 -0.24 -0.23 -7.60
C VAL A 390 1.15 -0.86 -7.45
N ALA A 391 1.94 -0.93 -8.53
CA ALA A 391 3.30 -1.49 -8.49
C ALA A 391 4.22 -0.73 -7.54
N ILE A 392 4.26 0.60 -7.63
CA ILE A 392 5.06 1.47 -6.75
C ILE A 392 4.64 1.32 -5.28
N PHE A 393 3.34 1.16 -5.04
CA PHE A 393 2.84 0.93 -3.68
C PHE A 393 3.28 -0.43 -3.14
N LEU A 394 3.15 -1.50 -3.93
CA LEU A 394 3.51 -2.86 -3.55
C LEU A 394 5.03 -3.05 -3.35
N GLU A 395 5.86 -2.40 -4.16
CA GLU A 395 7.33 -2.41 -4.02
C GLU A 395 7.79 -1.95 -2.64
N LYS A 396 7.10 -0.99 -2.02
CA LYS A 396 7.39 -0.49 -0.64
C LYS A 396 7.25 -1.58 0.42
N TYR A 397 6.55 -2.66 0.10
CA TYR A 397 6.29 -3.80 0.97
C TYR A 397 6.93 -5.09 0.45
N ASN A 398 8.00 -4.97 -0.35
CA ASN A 398 8.78 -6.07 -0.94
C ASN A 398 8.03 -6.94 -1.96
N PHE A 399 6.94 -6.44 -2.56
CA PHE A 399 6.23 -7.10 -3.65
C PHE A 399 6.68 -6.52 -4.99
N TYR A 400 7.24 -7.36 -5.87
CA TYR A 400 7.76 -6.93 -7.17
C TYR A 400 6.99 -7.62 -8.30
N PRO A 401 6.71 -6.93 -9.43
CA PRO A 401 6.05 -7.57 -10.56
C PRO A 401 6.97 -8.63 -11.17
N ILE A 402 6.44 -9.82 -11.39
CA ILE A 402 7.17 -10.95 -11.98
C ILE A 402 6.56 -11.41 -13.30
N LYS A 403 5.32 -11.04 -13.59
CA LYS A 403 4.65 -11.35 -14.86
C LYS A 403 3.45 -10.43 -15.12
N ILE A 404 3.28 -10.04 -16.37
CA ILE A 404 2.09 -9.34 -16.88
C ILE A 404 1.35 -10.26 -17.86
N ASN A 405 0.02 -10.19 -17.87
CA ASN A 405 -0.81 -11.04 -18.72
C ASN A 405 -0.72 -10.65 -20.20
N GLY A 406 -0.64 -11.67 -21.08
CA GLY A 406 -0.52 -11.50 -22.53
C GLY A 406 0.87 -11.08 -23.03
N ASN A 407 0.97 -10.86 -24.35
CA ASN A 407 2.21 -10.45 -25.04
C ASN A 407 2.20 -8.98 -25.46
N LYS A 408 1.13 -8.25 -25.13
CA LYS A 408 0.94 -6.85 -25.53
C LYS A 408 1.83 -5.91 -24.72
N PHE A 409 2.08 -6.27 -23.47
CA PHE A 409 2.85 -5.49 -22.53
C PHE A 409 3.93 -6.36 -21.89
N SER A 410 4.99 -5.72 -21.43
CA SER A 410 6.09 -6.28 -20.67
C SER A 410 6.09 -5.70 -19.26
N ILE A 411 6.85 -6.29 -18.33
CA ILE A 411 6.99 -5.74 -16.97
C ILE A 411 7.56 -4.32 -17.03
N SER A 412 8.46 -4.03 -17.97
CA SER A 412 8.97 -2.68 -18.19
C SER A 412 7.89 -1.69 -18.63
N ASP A 413 6.82 -2.15 -19.29
CA ASP A 413 5.71 -1.29 -19.69
C ASP A 413 4.89 -0.80 -18.49
N ILE A 414 4.81 -1.55 -17.39
CA ILE A 414 4.18 -1.10 -16.12
C ILE A 414 4.83 0.21 -15.67
N TYR A 415 6.14 0.31 -15.89
CA TYR A 415 6.94 1.48 -15.57
C TYR A 415 7.15 2.41 -16.77
N ASN A 416 6.30 2.35 -17.79
CA ASN A 416 6.41 3.19 -18.98
C ASN A 416 5.19 4.10 -19.12
N ASP A 417 5.47 5.39 -19.28
CA ASP A 417 4.43 6.43 -19.33
C ASP A 417 3.88 6.64 -20.74
N LYS A 418 4.42 5.91 -21.73
CA LYS A 418 3.93 5.88 -23.11
C LYS A 418 2.43 5.65 -23.22
N TYR A 419 1.84 4.92 -22.27
CA TYR A 419 0.42 4.55 -22.34
C TYR A 419 -0.49 5.58 -21.67
N LEU A 420 0.01 6.44 -20.76
CA LEU A 420 -0.78 7.37 -19.93
C LEU A 420 -1.67 8.34 -20.72
N ASP A 421 -1.24 8.72 -21.92
CA ASP A 421 -1.94 9.67 -22.80
C ASP A 421 -2.71 8.98 -23.96
N ASP A 422 -2.78 7.65 -24.00
CA ASP A 422 -3.60 6.91 -24.97
C ASP A 422 -5.07 6.91 -24.51
N ASN A 423 -5.95 7.64 -25.21
CA ASN A 423 -7.38 7.70 -24.90
C ASN A 423 -8.11 6.36 -25.05
N ARG A 424 -7.42 5.28 -25.45
CA ARG A 424 -7.94 3.91 -25.43
C ARG A 424 -7.73 3.35 -24.03
N GLY A 425 -8.78 2.84 -23.38
CA GLY A 425 -8.62 2.08 -22.13
C GLY A 425 -7.63 0.94 -22.36
N LEU A 426 -6.46 1.02 -21.71
CA LEU A 426 -5.43 -0.01 -21.74
C LEU A 426 -5.31 -0.53 -20.32
N TRP A 427 -5.66 -1.80 -20.10
CA TRP A 427 -5.53 -2.49 -18.81
C TRP A 427 -4.83 -3.82 -19.01
N SER A 428 -4.26 -4.33 -17.92
CA SER A 428 -3.72 -5.68 -17.88
C SER A 428 -3.69 -6.20 -16.45
N ASP A 429 -3.71 -7.52 -16.32
CA ASP A 429 -3.41 -8.17 -15.05
C ASP A 429 -1.90 -8.23 -14.82
N CYS A 430 -1.45 -7.97 -13.61
CA CYS A 430 -0.06 -8.14 -13.19
C CYS A 430 0.07 -8.94 -11.90
N LEU A 431 1.03 -9.86 -11.90
CA LEU A 431 1.38 -10.74 -10.79
C LEU A 431 2.61 -10.17 -10.08
N PHE A 432 2.45 -9.93 -8.79
CA PHE A 432 3.49 -9.50 -7.87
C PHE A 432 3.87 -10.63 -6.93
N GLU A 433 5.16 -10.80 -6.69
CA GLU A 433 5.72 -11.76 -5.74
C GLU A 433 6.46 -11.02 -4.63
N ARG A 434 6.24 -11.47 -3.39
CA ARG A 434 6.96 -11.03 -2.22
C ARG A 434 8.36 -11.62 -2.20
N LYS A 435 9.36 -10.76 -2.10
CA LYS A 435 10.77 -11.18 -2.01
C LYS A 435 11.41 -10.60 -0.76
N ASP A 436 11.22 -11.30 0.36
CA ASP A 436 11.76 -10.90 1.67
C ASP A 436 13.30 -11.10 1.79
N ASN A 437 13.95 -11.74 0.81
CA ASN A 437 15.39 -12.05 0.78
C ASN A 437 16.08 -11.64 -0.55
N ILE A 438 15.84 -10.42 -1.05
CA ILE A 438 16.69 -9.88 -2.13
C ILE A 438 17.97 -9.30 -1.52
N LEU A 439 19.05 -10.11 -1.52
CA LEU A 439 20.37 -9.58 -1.91
C LEU A 439 20.16 -8.91 -3.26
N ILE A 440 20.53 -7.63 -3.39
CA ILE A 440 20.45 -6.88 -4.65
C ILE A 440 21.31 -7.59 -5.70
N HIS A 441 20.75 -8.60 -6.34
CA HIS A 441 21.21 -9.18 -7.58
C HIS A 441 20.55 -8.37 -8.68
N ASN A 442 21.28 -7.37 -9.15
CA ASN A 442 21.17 -6.91 -10.53
C ASN A 442 21.18 -8.15 -11.42
N SER A 443 20.02 -8.55 -11.92
CA SER A 443 19.90 -9.62 -12.91
C SER A 443 19.56 -8.99 -14.25
N GLN A 444 20.63 -8.80 -15.03
CA GLN A 444 20.73 -9.19 -16.43
C GLN A 444 19.63 -8.68 -17.39
N ILE A 445 19.84 -7.45 -17.87
CA ILE A 445 19.84 -7.25 -19.32
C ILE A 445 21.24 -7.67 -19.77
N LYS A 446 21.35 -8.74 -20.55
CA LYS A 446 22.59 -9.16 -21.20
C LYS A 446 23.08 -8.02 -22.10
N TYR A 447 24.16 -7.36 -21.69
CA TYR A 447 25.14 -6.83 -22.62
C TYR A 447 26.36 -7.73 -22.53
N ASP A 448 26.80 -8.22 -23.68
CA ASP A 448 28.01 -9.02 -23.80
C ASP A 448 29.20 -8.21 -23.27
N GLU A 449 29.74 -8.65 -22.14
CA GLU A 449 31.04 -8.21 -21.63
C GLU A 449 32.13 -8.96 -22.39
N ASN A 450 32.78 -8.26 -23.32
CA ASN A 450 34.18 -8.51 -23.60
C ASN A 450 34.92 -7.17 -23.53
N THR A 451 36.01 -7.17 -22.75
CA THR A 451 36.98 -6.09 -22.50
C THR A 451 36.57 -5.05 -21.46
N ILE A 452 37.09 -5.15 -20.23
CA ILE A 452 38.36 -4.53 -19.80
C ILE A 452 38.66 -4.97 -18.35
N SER A 453 39.90 -5.41 -18.17
CA SER A 453 40.52 -5.87 -16.94
C SER A 453 40.80 -4.77 -15.91
N ASN A 454 40.74 -5.16 -14.63
CA ASN A 454 41.56 -4.72 -13.49
C ASN A 454 42.15 -3.30 -13.52
N ASN A 455 41.64 -2.43 -12.64
CA ASN A 455 42.49 -1.71 -11.71
C ASN A 455 41.72 -1.20 -10.48
N SER A 456 42.43 -1.23 -9.37
CA SER A 456 42.06 -0.98 -7.98
C SER A 456 41.63 0.45 -7.63
N ASN A 457 40.83 0.55 -6.56
CA ASN A 457 40.59 1.70 -5.69
C ASN A 457 39.90 2.93 -6.31
N ASN A 458 38.60 3.10 -6.01
CA ASN A 458 38.14 4.28 -5.27
C ASN A 458 36.68 4.18 -4.84
N LEU A 459 36.47 4.65 -3.60
CA LEU A 459 35.22 4.97 -2.93
C LEU A 459 34.21 5.68 -3.83
N ILE A 460 33.16 4.99 -4.25
CA ILE A 460 31.85 5.60 -4.52
C ILE A 460 30.81 4.71 -3.87
N VAL A 461 30.62 4.90 -2.57
CA VAL A 461 29.39 4.47 -1.91
C VAL A 461 28.29 5.30 -2.54
N ASN A 462 27.45 4.65 -3.35
CA ASN A 462 26.26 5.27 -3.93
C ASN A 462 25.36 5.75 -2.79
N ASN A 463 25.43 7.05 -2.49
CA ASN A 463 24.46 7.75 -1.64
C ASN A 463 23.07 7.61 -2.29
N ILE A 464 22.28 6.66 -1.80
CA ILE A 464 20.86 6.59 -2.12
C ILE A 464 20.14 7.49 -1.12
N GLU A 465 20.04 8.78 -1.42
CA GLU A 465 19.31 9.72 -0.57
C GLU A 465 18.10 10.37 -1.25
N ASN A 466 17.09 10.56 -0.41
CA ASN A 466 15.72 10.88 -0.73
C ASN A 466 15.60 12.34 -1.19
N PHE A 467 14.72 12.60 -2.16
CA PHE A 467 14.18 13.94 -2.42
C PHE A 467 13.84 14.65 -1.11
N SER A 468 14.24 15.90 -0.97
CA SER A 468 13.65 16.82 -0.02
C SER A 468 12.85 17.88 -0.78
N ILE A 469 11.67 18.24 -0.30
CA ILE A 469 10.94 19.39 -0.84
C ILE A 469 11.80 20.67 -0.80
N ASN A 470 12.75 20.75 0.12
CA ASN A 470 13.71 21.84 0.23
C ASN A 470 14.64 21.95 -0.99
N ASP A 471 14.77 20.90 -1.80
CA ASP A 471 15.54 20.95 -3.04
C ASP A 471 14.89 21.84 -4.11
N LEU A 472 13.64 22.26 -3.90
CA LEU A 472 12.90 23.19 -4.76
C LEU A 472 12.75 24.60 -4.14
N ILE A 473 13.58 24.96 -3.15
CA ILE A 473 13.65 26.32 -2.62
C ILE A 473 14.06 27.28 -3.74
N ILE A 474 13.24 28.31 -3.96
CA ILE A 474 13.52 29.36 -4.94
C ILE A 474 14.26 30.51 -4.26
N TYR A 475 15.30 30.98 -4.92
CA TYR A 475 16.11 32.10 -4.50
C TYR A 475 15.88 33.33 -5.39
N LYS A 476 16.08 34.51 -4.81
CA LYS A 476 16.02 35.81 -5.46
C LYS A 476 17.43 36.39 -5.55
N SER A 477 17.87 36.67 -6.77
CA SER A 477 19.10 37.41 -7.07
C SER A 477 18.81 38.90 -7.26
N ASP A 478 19.85 39.72 -7.15
CA ASP A 478 19.83 41.14 -7.49
C ASP A 478 19.83 41.39 -9.01
N TYR A 479 20.06 40.36 -9.84
CA TYR A 479 20.04 40.49 -11.30
C TYR A 479 18.62 40.44 -11.89
N ASN A 480 18.44 41.11 -13.03
CA ASN A 480 17.14 41.18 -13.70
C ASN A 480 16.76 39.84 -14.34
N LYS A 481 15.46 39.53 -14.36
CA LYS A 481 14.90 38.42 -15.13
C LYS A 481 14.45 38.90 -16.50
N LEU A 482 14.61 38.06 -17.52
CA LEU A 482 14.16 38.28 -18.89
C LEU A 482 13.40 37.07 -19.37
N ARG A 483 12.44 37.29 -20.28
CA ARG A 483 11.74 36.22 -20.96
C ARG A 483 12.26 36.06 -22.38
N ILE A 484 12.69 34.85 -22.73
CA ILE A 484 13.27 34.51 -24.03
C ILE A 484 12.33 33.53 -24.75
N GLY A 485 12.19 33.64 -26.07
CA GLY A 485 11.19 32.89 -26.85
C GLY A 485 9.76 33.46 -26.82
N ARG A 486 8.79 32.71 -27.35
CA ARG A 486 7.38 33.11 -27.50
C ARG A 486 6.62 33.17 -26.17
N ASN A 487 5.58 34.02 -26.06
CA ASN A 487 4.72 34.25 -24.87
C ASN A 487 3.76 33.11 -24.49
N ARG A 488 4.21 31.86 -24.58
CA ARG A 488 3.57 30.60 -24.16
C ARG A 488 4.64 29.52 -23.96
N ASP A 489 4.19 28.28 -23.89
CA ASP A 489 4.97 27.05 -24.02
C ASP A 489 6.13 27.15 -25.01
N GLY A 490 7.33 26.71 -24.59
CA GLY A 490 8.58 26.85 -25.34
C GLY A 490 9.30 28.19 -25.18
N GLY A 491 8.82 29.11 -24.34
CA GLY A 491 9.52 30.34 -23.96
C GLY A 491 9.80 30.38 -22.45
N TYR A 492 11.07 30.59 -22.08
CA TYR A 492 11.55 30.44 -20.71
C TYR A 492 12.03 31.76 -20.12
N VAL A 493 12.06 31.82 -18.78
CA VAL A 493 12.67 32.91 -18.02
C VAL A 493 14.16 32.64 -17.83
N VAL A 494 14.99 33.67 -18.00
CA VAL A 494 16.44 33.63 -17.78
C VAL A 494 16.85 34.79 -16.88
N LEU A 495 17.96 34.65 -16.19
CA LEU A 495 18.63 35.72 -15.45
C LEU A 495 19.61 36.46 -16.36
N ASP A 496 19.50 37.78 -16.43
CA ASP A 496 20.40 38.66 -17.20
C ASP A 496 21.65 38.96 -16.38
N ILE A 497 22.57 37.98 -16.38
CA ILE A 497 23.82 38.05 -15.62
C ILE A 497 24.75 39.10 -16.27
N PRO A 498 25.17 40.14 -15.55
CA PRO A 498 26.04 41.17 -16.11
C PRO A 498 27.37 40.61 -16.63
N ASN A 499 27.79 41.05 -17.81
CA ASN A 499 29.07 40.71 -18.45
C ASN A 499 29.31 39.20 -18.69
N ILE A 500 28.27 38.37 -18.64
CA ILE A 500 28.43 36.95 -18.94
C ILE A 500 28.75 36.76 -20.42
N ASN A 501 29.77 35.94 -20.69
CA ASN A 501 30.12 35.49 -22.03
C ASN A 501 29.94 33.98 -22.10
N TYR A 502 28.93 33.53 -22.84
CA TYR A 502 28.71 32.10 -23.05
C TYR A 502 29.62 31.61 -24.17
N ASP A 503 30.24 30.46 -23.98
CA ASP A 503 31.08 29.84 -25.01
C ASP A 503 30.21 29.16 -26.07
N ILE A 504 29.09 28.57 -25.63
CA ILE A 504 28.16 27.82 -26.47
C ILE A 504 26.76 27.80 -25.84
N PHE A 505 25.75 27.67 -26.69
CA PHE A 505 24.39 27.38 -26.29
C PHE A 505 24.00 25.97 -26.77
N ILE A 506 23.60 25.11 -25.84
CA ILE A 506 23.08 23.77 -26.15
C ILE A 506 21.57 23.77 -25.91
N SER A 507 20.79 23.37 -26.91
CA SER A 507 19.34 23.25 -26.81
C SER A 507 18.88 21.83 -27.10
N GLY A 508 18.14 21.23 -26.18
CA GLY A 508 17.51 19.92 -26.33
C GLY A 508 15.99 20.03 -26.41
N GLY A 509 15.39 19.28 -27.33
CA GLY A 509 13.95 19.19 -27.55
C GLY A 509 13.38 20.47 -28.17
N ILE A 510 13.33 20.49 -29.49
CA ILE A 510 12.91 21.66 -30.28
C ILE A 510 11.44 21.52 -30.69
N SER A 511 11.01 20.31 -31.05
CA SER A 511 9.65 20.05 -31.52
C SER A 511 9.28 21.00 -32.67
N ASN A 512 8.16 21.71 -32.55
CA ASN A 512 7.59 22.55 -33.61
C ASN A 512 7.95 24.04 -33.53
N ASP A 513 8.82 24.47 -32.61
CA ASP A 513 9.21 25.87 -32.46
C ASP A 513 10.64 26.02 -31.97
N ASN A 514 11.35 26.99 -32.56
CA ASN A 514 12.70 27.36 -32.13
C ASN A 514 12.83 28.86 -31.85
N SER A 515 11.74 29.49 -31.37
CA SER A 515 11.71 30.93 -31.08
C SER A 515 12.64 31.31 -29.93
N PHE A 516 12.81 30.41 -28.95
CA PHE A 516 13.74 30.58 -27.84
C PHE A 516 15.17 30.70 -28.38
N GLU A 517 15.57 29.77 -29.24
CA GLU A 517 16.93 29.70 -29.76
C GLU A 517 17.29 30.94 -30.55
N HIS A 518 16.41 31.36 -31.45
CA HIS A 518 16.57 32.59 -32.23
C HIS A 518 16.66 33.83 -31.34
N HIS A 519 15.79 33.96 -30.34
CA HIS A 519 15.84 35.09 -29.42
C HIS A 519 17.16 35.09 -28.62
N PHE A 520 17.60 33.92 -28.14
CA PHE A 520 18.84 33.79 -27.37
C PHE A 520 20.09 34.20 -28.17
N ILE A 521 20.28 33.66 -29.38
CA ILE A 521 21.46 33.99 -30.21
C ILE A 521 21.47 35.44 -30.70
N ASN A 522 20.29 36.07 -30.82
CA ASN A 522 20.19 37.49 -31.19
C ASN A 522 20.60 38.40 -30.03
N LYS A 523 20.31 38.01 -28.78
CA LYS A 523 20.78 38.70 -27.57
C LYS A 523 22.28 38.48 -27.37
N TYR A 524 22.75 37.23 -27.48
CA TYR A 524 24.15 36.85 -27.29
C TYR A 524 24.82 36.58 -28.65
N LYS A 525 25.13 37.65 -29.38
CA LYS A 525 25.52 37.62 -30.80
C LYS A 525 26.72 36.73 -31.15
N ASN A 526 27.62 36.47 -30.20
CA ASN A 526 28.84 35.68 -30.40
C ASN A 526 28.66 34.18 -30.10
N VAL A 527 27.46 33.76 -29.73
CA VAL A 527 27.18 32.38 -29.31
C VAL A 527 26.56 31.60 -30.46
N PHE A 528 27.07 30.39 -30.68
CA PHE A 528 26.46 29.41 -31.57
C PHE A 528 25.56 28.45 -30.79
N CYS A 529 24.49 27.99 -31.43
CA CYS A 529 23.56 27.03 -30.86
C CYS A 529 23.77 25.64 -31.47
N GLU A 530 23.93 24.63 -30.62
CA GLU A 530 23.86 23.22 -30.98
C GLU A 530 22.52 22.66 -30.50
N ALA A 531 21.60 22.46 -31.45
CA ALA A 531 20.23 22.03 -31.20
C ALA A 531 20.09 20.52 -31.42
N PHE A 532 19.48 19.81 -30.47
CA PHE A 532 19.33 18.35 -30.46
C PHE A 532 17.87 17.94 -30.38
N ASP A 533 17.37 17.26 -31.41
CA ASP A 533 16.04 16.64 -31.39
C ASP A 533 15.94 15.54 -32.46
N PHE A 534 15.71 14.30 -32.06
CA PHE A 534 15.54 13.19 -33.01
C PHE A 534 14.09 13.10 -33.56
N SER A 535 13.11 13.70 -32.87
CA SER A 535 11.69 13.60 -33.20
C SER A 535 11.31 14.38 -34.46
N ILE A 536 12.16 15.32 -34.89
CA ILE A 536 11.95 16.15 -36.08
C ILE A 536 13.03 15.90 -37.13
N ASP A 537 12.66 16.04 -38.40
CA ASP A 537 13.60 15.87 -39.52
C ASP A 537 14.47 17.10 -39.78
N LYS A 538 13.98 18.28 -39.42
CA LYS A 538 14.65 19.58 -39.62
C LYS A 538 14.12 20.61 -38.65
N LEU A 539 14.89 21.68 -38.43
CA LEU A 539 14.44 22.82 -37.63
C LEU A 539 13.21 23.50 -38.23
N PRO A 540 12.28 23.99 -37.38
CA PRO A 540 11.13 24.78 -37.84
C PRO A 540 11.55 26.02 -38.64
N ASN A 541 12.50 26.80 -38.11
CA ASN A 541 13.08 27.96 -38.79
C ASN A 541 14.61 27.85 -38.81
N PRO A 542 15.22 27.38 -39.90
CA PRO A 542 16.68 27.22 -40.00
C PRO A 542 17.44 28.54 -39.83
N CYS A 543 18.64 28.48 -39.26
CA CYS A 543 19.55 29.61 -39.07
C CYS A 543 20.99 29.11 -39.16
N GLU A 544 21.89 29.87 -39.79
CA GLU A 544 23.31 29.48 -39.88
C GLU A 544 24.00 29.37 -38.52
N LYS A 545 23.53 30.11 -37.51
CA LYS A 545 24.06 30.05 -36.13
C LYS A 545 23.46 28.94 -35.28
N ILE A 546 22.48 28.19 -35.81
CA ILE A 546 21.81 27.09 -35.11
C ILE A 546 22.09 25.80 -35.88
N HIS A 547 23.04 25.02 -35.39
CA HIS A 547 23.37 23.72 -35.96
C HIS A 547 22.42 22.65 -35.41
N PHE A 548 21.72 21.97 -36.32
CA PHE A 548 20.76 20.93 -35.96
C PHE A 548 21.39 19.55 -35.99
N ASN A 549 21.30 18.86 -34.86
CA ASN A 549 21.75 17.49 -34.67
C ASN A 549 20.53 16.61 -34.41
N LYS A 550 20.22 15.70 -35.35
CA LYS A 550 19.09 14.77 -35.21
C LYS A 550 19.45 13.62 -34.26
N LYS A 551 19.57 13.92 -32.97
CA LYS A 551 19.86 12.97 -31.88
C LYS A 551 19.05 13.30 -30.63
N PHE A 552 18.71 12.27 -29.86
CA PHE A 552 18.19 12.40 -28.50
C PHE A 552 19.33 12.64 -27.51
N ILE A 553 19.09 13.42 -26.46
CA ILE A 553 20.04 13.55 -25.34
C ILE A 553 19.77 12.39 -24.35
N SER A 554 20.80 11.65 -23.98
CA SER A 554 20.72 10.50 -23.06
C SER A 554 22.07 10.21 -22.39
N THR A 555 22.24 9.09 -21.69
CA THR A 555 23.51 8.73 -21.02
C THR A 555 24.50 7.99 -21.92
N ILE A 556 24.16 7.81 -23.20
CA ILE A 556 24.93 7.06 -24.20
C ILE A 556 25.18 7.91 -25.44
N ASN A 557 26.17 7.52 -26.24
CA ASN A 557 26.52 8.21 -27.48
C ASN A 557 26.57 7.19 -28.64
N ASP A 558 25.66 7.33 -29.60
CA ASP A 558 25.56 6.50 -30.81
C ASP A 558 24.93 7.30 -31.96
N ASP A 559 24.48 6.65 -33.04
CA ASP A 559 23.87 7.33 -34.18
C ASP A 559 22.57 8.09 -33.84
N LYS A 560 21.84 7.66 -32.82
CA LYS A 560 20.55 8.23 -32.39
C LYS A 560 20.62 9.04 -31.11
N TYR A 561 21.63 8.81 -30.27
CA TYR A 561 21.76 9.39 -28.93
C TYR A 561 23.08 10.14 -28.77
N THR A 562 23.08 11.18 -27.92
CA THR A 562 24.29 11.88 -27.46
C THR A 562 24.26 12.04 -25.95
N ASN A 563 25.43 11.88 -25.31
CA ASN A 563 25.61 12.18 -23.90
C ASN A 563 26.15 13.59 -23.63
N LEU A 564 26.34 14.38 -24.68
CA LEU A 564 26.89 15.74 -24.67
C LEU A 564 28.30 15.87 -24.08
N GLN A 565 29.01 14.76 -23.85
CA GLN A 565 30.30 14.74 -23.17
C GLN A 565 31.33 15.66 -23.83
N PHE A 566 31.41 15.63 -25.17
CA PHE A 566 32.31 16.51 -25.94
C PHE A 566 32.13 18.00 -25.59
N TYR A 567 30.89 18.48 -25.51
CA TYR A 567 30.62 19.89 -25.22
C TYR A 567 30.91 20.24 -23.77
N MET A 568 30.55 19.34 -22.84
CA MET A 568 30.77 19.53 -21.39
C MET A 568 32.26 19.53 -21.02
N GLU A 569 33.10 18.85 -21.79
CA GLU A 569 34.57 18.84 -21.60
C GLU A 569 35.27 19.99 -22.32
N LYS A 570 34.72 20.46 -23.45
CA LYS A 570 35.35 21.51 -24.28
C LYS A 570 35.08 22.93 -23.78
N TYR A 571 33.93 23.18 -23.16
CA TYR A 571 33.46 24.52 -22.82
C TYR A 571 33.22 24.68 -21.32
N ASN A 572 33.41 25.90 -20.78
CA ASN A 572 33.35 26.19 -19.34
C ASN A 572 32.25 27.21 -18.95
N ASN A 573 31.67 27.87 -19.95
CA ASN A 573 30.56 28.80 -19.81
C ASN A 573 29.41 28.41 -20.73
N ILE A 574 28.75 27.29 -20.42
CA ILE A 574 27.65 26.75 -21.23
C ILE A 574 26.32 27.38 -20.80
N PHE A 575 25.50 27.81 -21.77
CA PHE A 575 24.06 27.96 -21.55
C PHE A 575 23.35 26.70 -22.03
N LEU A 576 22.45 26.17 -21.22
CA LEU A 576 21.76 24.91 -21.50
C LEU A 576 20.24 25.10 -21.44
N LYS A 577 19.53 24.70 -22.50
CA LYS A 577 18.08 24.57 -22.51
C LYS A 577 17.71 23.09 -22.70
N LEU A 578 16.93 22.51 -21.79
CA LEU A 578 16.50 21.11 -21.89
C LEU A 578 14.99 20.97 -21.68
N ASP A 579 14.36 20.33 -22.66
CA ASP A 579 12.96 19.96 -22.67
C ASP A 579 12.85 18.62 -23.42
N ILE A 580 13.25 17.53 -22.75
CA ILE A 580 13.51 16.23 -23.36
C ILE A 580 12.65 15.12 -22.76
N GLU A 581 11.42 15.49 -22.37
CA GLU A 581 10.32 14.59 -22.05
C GLU A 581 10.65 13.55 -20.97
N GLY A 582 11.35 13.97 -19.91
CA GLY A 582 11.69 13.13 -18.74
C GLY A 582 13.11 12.56 -18.76
N SER A 583 13.82 12.67 -19.88
CA SER A 583 15.22 12.21 -19.98
C SER A 583 16.20 13.11 -19.21
N GLU A 584 15.77 14.29 -18.75
CA GLU A 584 16.58 15.25 -17.99
C GLU A 584 17.18 14.58 -16.76
N HIS A 585 16.36 13.84 -15.99
CA HIS A 585 16.75 13.25 -14.71
C HIS A 585 17.91 12.27 -14.86
N LYS A 586 17.80 11.32 -15.81
CA LYS A 586 18.86 10.33 -16.06
C LYS A 586 20.14 10.97 -16.59
N TRP A 587 20.01 12.01 -17.40
CA TRP A 587 21.19 12.71 -17.93
C TRP A 587 21.92 13.49 -16.84
N PHE A 588 21.22 14.17 -15.93
CA PHE A 588 21.85 14.82 -14.77
C PHE A 588 22.50 13.82 -13.81
N ASP A 589 21.93 12.63 -13.65
CA ASP A 589 22.54 11.55 -12.85
C ASP A 589 23.90 11.12 -13.43
N TYR A 590 24.08 11.15 -14.76
CA TYR A 590 25.32 10.80 -15.46
C TYR A 590 26.45 11.82 -15.31
N LEU A 591 26.14 13.12 -15.21
CA LEU A 591 27.18 14.17 -15.16
C LEU A 591 28.04 14.11 -13.90
N ASN A 592 29.34 14.40 -14.01
CA ASN A 592 30.18 14.59 -12.83
C ASN A 592 30.18 16.07 -12.34
N ASP A 593 30.78 16.30 -11.17
CA ASP A 593 30.89 17.62 -10.54
C ASP A 593 31.57 18.66 -11.44
N THR A 594 32.61 18.28 -12.18
CA THR A 594 33.33 19.19 -13.09
C THR A 594 32.44 19.61 -14.26
N GLN A 595 31.73 18.66 -14.88
CA GLN A 595 30.81 18.91 -15.98
C GLN A 595 29.64 19.80 -15.54
N LEU A 596 29.06 19.54 -14.36
CA LEU A 596 28.03 20.41 -13.80
C LEU A 596 28.55 21.83 -13.59
N ASN A 597 29.77 21.99 -13.08
CA ASN A 597 30.34 23.31 -12.82
C ASN A 597 30.66 24.12 -14.09
N ASN A 598 30.76 23.47 -15.26
CA ASN A 598 30.95 24.12 -16.55
C ASN A 598 29.67 24.75 -17.13
N ILE A 599 28.51 24.40 -16.59
CA ILE A 599 27.25 25.06 -16.96
C ILE A 599 27.13 26.35 -16.15
N SER A 600 26.94 27.48 -16.84
CA SER A 600 26.81 28.80 -16.21
C SER A 600 25.38 29.11 -15.83
N GLN A 601 24.44 28.81 -16.73
CA GLN A 601 23.01 28.98 -16.52
C GLN A 601 22.26 27.95 -17.35
N MET A 602 21.14 27.46 -16.82
CA MET A 602 20.28 26.54 -17.55
C MET A 602 18.81 26.81 -17.32
N VAL A 603 18.02 26.57 -18.36
CA VAL A 603 16.56 26.49 -18.31
C VAL A 603 16.14 25.07 -18.62
N ILE A 604 15.29 24.50 -17.78
CA ILE A 604 14.91 23.09 -17.88
C ILE A 604 13.42 22.95 -17.64
N GLU A 605 12.71 22.24 -18.51
CA GLU A 605 11.40 21.72 -18.17
C GLU A 605 11.54 20.32 -17.56
N PHE A 606 11.35 20.24 -16.24
CA PHE A 606 11.37 18.96 -15.56
C PHE A 606 10.02 18.28 -15.73
N HIS A 607 10.06 17.17 -16.44
CA HIS A 607 8.94 16.27 -16.58
C HIS A 607 8.97 15.25 -15.45
N TYR A 608 8.00 15.32 -14.53
CA TYR A 608 7.83 14.31 -13.51
C TYR A 608 6.81 13.27 -13.94
N TYR A 609 7.29 12.04 -13.89
CA TYR A 609 6.63 10.85 -14.37
C TYR A 609 6.96 9.78 -13.33
N PRO A 610 6.05 9.33 -12.44
CA PRO A 610 6.42 8.56 -11.24
C PRO A 610 7.13 7.22 -11.52
N ASN A 611 7.23 6.86 -12.79
CA ASN A 611 7.90 5.70 -13.35
C ASN A 611 9.30 6.00 -13.91
N ILE A 612 9.49 7.17 -14.53
CA ILE A 612 10.75 7.59 -15.15
C ILE A 612 11.67 8.19 -14.08
N THR A 613 11.07 8.82 -13.07
CA THR A 613 11.74 9.57 -12.00
C THR A 613 11.57 8.86 -10.66
N LYS A 614 12.04 7.60 -10.57
CA LYS A 614 12.12 6.86 -9.27
C LYS A 614 12.96 7.61 -8.21
N ASN A 615 13.67 8.68 -8.59
CA ASN A 615 14.63 9.38 -7.76
C ASN A 615 14.66 10.87 -8.13
N PHE A 616 14.25 11.77 -7.25
CA PHE A 616 14.65 13.20 -7.30
C PHE A 616 16.12 13.40 -6.89
N LYS A 617 17.00 12.43 -7.18
CA LYS A 617 18.41 12.45 -6.74
C LYS A 617 19.21 13.56 -7.40
N ASN A 618 18.78 13.99 -8.57
CA ASN A 618 19.44 15.03 -9.33
C ASN A 618 19.31 16.41 -8.67
N PHE A 619 18.21 16.76 -8.00
CA PHE A 619 18.04 18.12 -7.49
C PHE A 619 19.07 18.49 -6.42
N SER A 620 19.33 17.60 -5.46
CA SER A 620 20.38 17.85 -4.45
C SER A 620 21.78 17.96 -5.08
N LYS A 621 22.05 17.16 -6.12
CA LYS A 621 23.28 17.22 -6.92
C LYS A 621 23.41 18.52 -7.71
N ILE A 622 22.33 18.99 -8.35
CA ILE A 622 22.27 20.27 -9.07
C ILE A 622 22.44 21.42 -8.07
N ASN A 623 21.73 21.41 -6.95
CA ASN A 623 21.75 22.45 -5.92
C ASN A 623 23.11 22.61 -5.23
N LYS A 624 24.02 21.63 -5.36
CA LYS A 624 25.42 21.78 -4.94
C LYS A 624 26.08 22.96 -5.67
N PHE A 625 25.84 23.08 -6.97
CA PHE A 625 26.50 24.05 -7.86
C PHE A 625 25.60 25.21 -8.29
N PHE A 626 24.27 25.07 -8.18
CA PHE A 626 23.31 26.03 -8.71
C PHE A 626 22.37 26.58 -7.63
N TYR A 627 21.89 27.80 -7.84
CA TYR A 627 20.67 28.31 -7.21
C TYR A 627 19.50 28.17 -8.19
N LEU A 628 18.37 27.64 -7.71
CA LEU A 628 17.09 27.75 -8.41
C LEU A 628 16.58 29.18 -8.25
N VAL A 629 16.56 29.97 -9.33
CA VAL A 629 16.20 31.41 -9.26
C VAL A 629 14.82 31.71 -9.82
N HIS A 630 14.21 30.75 -10.50
CA HIS A 630 12.87 30.86 -11.07
C HIS A 630 12.27 29.47 -11.26
N LEU A 631 10.97 29.34 -11.00
CA LEU A 631 10.20 28.14 -11.27
C LEU A 631 8.80 28.55 -11.71
N HIS A 632 8.29 27.97 -12.78
CA HIS A 632 6.90 28.12 -13.23
C HIS A 632 6.30 26.73 -13.45
N ALA A 633 5.15 26.47 -12.82
CA ALA A 633 4.49 25.18 -12.93
C ALA A 633 3.68 25.11 -14.24
N ASN A 634 3.99 24.12 -15.06
CA ASN A 634 3.33 23.94 -16.35
C ASN A 634 1.89 23.45 -16.13
N ASN A 635 0.94 24.21 -16.64
CA ASN A 635 -0.49 23.96 -16.44
C ASN A 635 -1.10 22.92 -17.39
N CYS A 636 -0.28 22.19 -18.17
CA CYS A 636 -0.74 21.19 -19.13
C CYS A 636 -1.43 19.99 -18.46
N ARG A 637 -0.95 19.57 -17.29
CA ARG A 637 -1.46 18.39 -16.55
C ARG A 637 -2.70 18.67 -15.69
N THR A 638 -3.17 19.92 -15.60
CA THR A 638 -4.39 20.28 -14.84
C THR A 638 -5.66 19.61 -15.38
N LYS A 639 -5.67 19.14 -16.65
CA LYS A 639 -6.78 18.34 -17.21
C LYS A 639 -6.88 16.92 -16.64
N LEU A 640 -5.78 16.34 -16.17
CA LEU A 640 -5.72 14.94 -15.71
C LEU A 640 -6.08 14.79 -14.23
N ASN A 641 -5.80 15.79 -13.39
CA ASN A 641 -6.09 15.71 -11.94
C ASN A 641 -6.66 17.00 -11.32
N LYS A 642 -7.18 17.93 -12.14
CA LYS A 642 -7.72 19.27 -11.77
C LYS A 642 -6.74 20.25 -11.13
N SER A 643 -5.67 19.79 -10.48
CA SER A 643 -4.70 20.64 -9.76
C SER A 643 -3.38 20.86 -10.51
N GLY A 644 -2.97 19.94 -11.40
CA GLY A 644 -1.63 19.92 -11.98
C GLY A 644 -0.50 19.60 -10.97
N LEU A 645 -0.88 19.26 -9.74
CA LEU A 645 -0.01 18.96 -8.60
C LEU A 645 -0.17 17.51 -8.18
N PHE A 646 0.86 16.89 -7.63
CA PHE A 646 0.78 15.57 -7.01
C PHE A 646 1.48 15.53 -5.66
N ASP A 647 1.06 14.57 -4.83
CA ASP A 647 1.65 14.31 -3.52
C ASP A 647 2.80 13.30 -3.66
N TYR A 648 4.02 13.78 -3.43
CA TYR A 648 5.21 12.95 -3.29
C TYR A 648 5.65 12.86 -1.82
N LYS A 649 5.32 11.73 -1.19
CA LYS A 649 5.69 11.41 0.21
C LYS A 649 5.24 12.45 1.25
N GLY A 650 4.16 13.19 1.01
CA GLY A 650 3.67 14.28 1.85
C GLY A 650 4.01 15.68 1.33
N ASN A 651 4.72 15.77 0.20
CA ASN A 651 5.12 17.04 -0.42
C ASN A 651 4.34 17.28 -1.70
N ILE A 652 3.65 18.42 -1.79
CA ILE A 652 2.85 18.78 -2.97
C ILE A 652 3.76 19.48 -3.98
N ILE A 653 3.89 18.89 -5.16
CA ILE A 653 4.78 19.36 -6.22
C ILE A 653 4.10 19.30 -7.60
N PRO A 654 4.48 20.16 -8.57
CA PRO A 654 3.92 20.10 -9.92
C PRO A 654 4.38 18.88 -10.70
N TRP A 655 3.50 18.36 -11.57
CA TRP A 655 3.86 17.27 -12.49
C TRP A 655 4.91 17.68 -13.51
N VAL A 656 4.82 18.90 -14.02
CA VAL A 656 5.75 19.47 -14.99
C VAL A 656 5.99 20.91 -14.57
N PHE A 657 7.24 21.34 -14.59
CA PHE A 657 7.60 22.71 -14.24
C PHE A 657 8.88 23.15 -14.94
N GLU A 658 8.88 24.40 -15.36
CA GLU A 658 10.01 25.08 -15.97
C GLU A 658 10.86 25.70 -14.87
N CYS A 659 12.17 25.48 -14.90
CA CYS A 659 13.13 26.00 -13.93
C CYS A 659 14.21 26.83 -14.61
N THR A 660 14.70 27.84 -13.88
CA THR A 660 15.95 28.53 -14.20
C THR A 660 16.95 28.29 -13.08
N TYR A 661 18.05 27.63 -13.40
CA TYR A 661 19.18 27.40 -12.51
C TYR A 661 20.37 28.26 -12.92
N VAL A 662 21.00 28.93 -11.97
CA VAL A 662 22.20 29.74 -12.19
C VAL A 662 23.34 29.25 -11.32
N ASN A 663 24.52 29.07 -11.90
CA ASN A 663 25.67 28.57 -11.16
C ASN A 663 26.04 29.56 -10.06
N LYS A 664 26.26 29.07 -8.84
CA LYS A 664 26.58 29.86 -7.65
C LYS A 664 27.80 30.75 -7.87
N LYS A 665 28.74 30.36 -8.74
CA LYS A 665 29.95 31.14 -9.08
C LYS A 665 29.64 32.52 -9.71
N HIS A 666 28.45 32.69 -10.27
CA HIS A 666 28.02 33.94 -10.91
C HIS A 666 27.19 34.84 -10.00
N ILE A 667 26.83 34.41 -8.78
CA ILE A 667 25.92 35.14 -7.89
C ILE A 667 26.64 35.53 -6.61
N HIS A 668 26.78 36.84 -6.38
CA HIS A 668 27.39 37.37 -5.16
C HIS A 668 26.37 37.58 -4.02
N ASN A 669 25.17 38.05 -4.36
CA ASN A 669 24.09 38.31 -3.42
C ASN A 669 22.88 37.46 -3.78
N ILE A 670 22.35 36.74 -2.80
CA ILE A 670 21.18 35.89 -2.95
C ILE A 670 20.32 35.96 -1.68
N LYS A 671 19.00 35.96 -1.86
CA LYS A 671 17.99 35.94 -0.78
C LYS A 671 16.96 34.85 -1.07
N LEU A 672 16.17 34.45 -0.08
CA LEU A 672 15.00 33.59 -0.32
C LEU A 672 13.94 34.33 -1.15
N ASN A 673 13.25 33.61 -2.04
CA ASN A 673 12.21 34.21 -2.87
C ASN A 673 10.96 34.54 -2.05
N ASN A 674 10.55 35.80 -2.11
CA ASN A 674 9.29 36.28 -1.54
C ASN A 674 8.30 36.81 -2.59
N ASN A 675 8.65 36.72 -3.88
CA ASN A 675 7.76 37.09 -4.97
C ASN A 675 6.74 35.97 -5.24
N GLN A 676 5.65 36.31 -5.92
CA GLN A 676 4.65 35.33 -6.32
C GLN A 676 5.19 34.29 -7.31
N VAL A 677 4.63 33.09 -7.24
CA VAL A 677 4.88 31.98 -8.17
C VAL A 677 3.51 31.44 -8.62
N PRO A 678 3.07 31.68 -9.86
CA PRO A 678 3.80 32.33 -10.97
C PRO A 678 4.11 33.82 -10.73
N ASP A 679 5.20 34.29 -11.32
CA ASP A 679 5.56 35.71 -11.43
C ASP A 679 4.86 36.31 -12.66
N ASN A 680 3.77 37.03 -12.45
CA ASN A 680 2.91 37.60 -13.49
C ASN A 680 3.64 38.52 -14.51
N ARG A 681 4.88 38.93 -14.25
CA ARG A 681 5.69 39.74 -15.18
C ARG A 681 6.37 38.90 -16.25
N PHE A 682 6.66 37.63 -15.95
CA PHE A 682 7.50 36.77 -16.78
C PHE A 682 6.85 35.42 -17.12
N ASP A 683 5.90 34.95 -16.31
CA ASP A 683 5.27 33.65 -16.51
C ASP A 683 4.04 33.76 -17.41
N TYR A 684 3.88 32.76 -18.29
CA TYR A 684 2.77 32.67 -19.22
C TYR A 684 2.23 31.24 -19.21
N LYS A 685 0.90 31.11 -19.09
CA LYS A 685 0.19 29.83 -19.23
C LYS A 685 0.67 29.03 -20.45
N ASN A 686 1.18 27.81 -20.24
CA ASN A 686 1.54 26.89 -21.32
C ASN A 686 0.31 26.55 -22.17
N LEU A 687 -0.79 26.14 -21.52
CA LEU A 687 -2.11 25.97 -22.13
C LEU A 687 -3.02 27.17 -21.82
N LYS A 688 -3.39 27.90 -22.87
CA LYS A 688 -4.21 29.13 -22.79
C LYS A 688 -5.52 28.99 -22.00
N TYR A 689 -6.16 27.81 -22.08
CA TYR A 689 -7.49 27.57 -21.51
C TYR A 689 -7.47 27.05 -20.07
N ASN A 690 -6.29 26.68 -19.56
CA ASN A 690 -6.13 26.20 -18.19
C ASN A 690 -5.67 27.36 -17.30
N ASP A 691 -5.96 27.29 -16.01
CA ASP A 691 -5.40 28.24 -15.05
C ASP A 691 -3.97 27.89 -14.68
N ASP A 692 -3.17 28.91 -14.34
CA ASP A 692 -1.84 28.68 -13.80
C ASP A 692 -1.93 28.01 -12.44
N ILE A 693 -0.91 27.22 -12.12
CA ILE A 693 -0.80 26.54 -10.85
C ILE A 693 -0.15 27.50 -9.85
N ASN A 694 -0.92 27.90 -8.84
CA ASN A 694 -0.45 28.79 -7.79
C ASN A 694 0.46 28.02 -6.81
N LEU A 695 1.72 28.46 -6.70
CA LEU A 695 2.74 27.94 -5.81
C LEU A 695 3.15 28.96 -4.74
N ASN A 696 2.24 29.85 -4.33
CA ASN A 696 2.49 30.86 -3.29
C ASN A 696 2.51 30.26 -1.87
N TYR A 697 3.32 29.22 -1.66
CA TYR A 697 3.54 28.54 -0.40
C TYR A 697 4.96 27.95 -0.35
N PHE A 698 5.39 27.54 0.84
CA PHE A 698 6.67 26.86 1.03
C PHE A 698 6.78 25.58 0.17
N PRO A 699 7.89 25.33 -0.54
CA PRO A 699 9.20 26.00 -0.51
C PRO A 699 9.39 27.11 -1.56
N TYR A 700 8.39 27.35 -2.42
CA TYR A 700 8.56 28.17 -3.63
C TYR A 700 8.48 29.67 -3.34
N LYS A 701 7.58 30.05 -2.44
CA LYS A 701 7.45 31.41 -1.94
C LYS A 701 7.55 31.39 -0.43
N PHE A 702 8.52 32.15 0.06
CA PHE A 702 8.56 32.59 1.43
C PHE A 702 7.71 33.85 1.48
N GLU A 703 6.46 33.71 1.93
CA GLU A 703 5.89 34.83 2.67
C GLU A 703 6.82 35.06 3.88
N TYR A 704 6.76 36.18 4.57
CA TYR A 704 7.49 36.29 5.84
C TYR A 704 6.79 35.42 6.90
N ASP A 705 6.60 34.14 6.59
CA ASP A 705 6.08 33.08 7.42
C ASP A 705 7.05 32.96 8.58
N LYS A 706 6.48 33.12 9.75
CA LYS A 706 7.17 33.07 11.03
C LYS A 706 8.03 31.78 11.08
N LEU A 707 9.35 31.90 11.07
CA LEU A 707 10.35 30.84 11.17
C LEU A 707 10.78 30.65 12.63
N ILE A 708 11.24 29.44 12.96
CA ILE A 708 11.87 29.15 14.24
C ILE A 708 13.04 28.18 14.07
N THR A 709 14.09 28.38 14.85
CA THR A 709 15.19 27.44 14.98
C THR A 709 15.74 27.47 16.40
N LEU A 710 16.76 26.65 16.66
CA LEU A 710 17.51 26.68 17.89
C LEU A 710 19.01 26.74 17.65
N ILE A 711 19.74 27.26 18.62
CA ILE A 711 21.18 27.01 18.77
C ILE A 711 21.34 25.89 19.80
N PRO A 712 21.73 24.66 19.37
CA PRO A 712 21.86 23.51 20.27
C PRO A 712 22.92 23.72 21.38
N PRO A 713 22.81 23.01 22.52
CA PRO A 713 23.79 23.10 23.59
C PRO A 713 25.16 22.51 23.20
N ASN A 714 26.22 22.97 23.85
CA ASN A 714 27.59 22.44 23.73
C ASN A 714 27.73 21.04 24.38
N SER A 715 27.04 20.04 23.85
CA SER A 715 26.98 18.68 24.42
C SER A 715 26.87 17.59 23.35
N GLY A 716 26.76 16.33 23.77
CA GLY A 716 26.64 15.18 22.88
C GLY A 716 25.44 15.23 21.93
N PRO A 717 25.47 14.46 20.81
CA PRO A 717 24.39 14.45 19.83
C PRO A 717 22.99 14.21 20.42
N GLY A 718 22.86 13.33 21.42
CA GLY A 718 21.58 13.02 22.05
C GLY A 718 20.87 14.24 22.64
N ASN A 719 21.60 15.13 23.32
CA ASN A 719 21.00 16.36 23.88
C ASN A 719 20.59 17.36 22.79
N GLN A 720 21.38 17.44 21.72
CA GLN A 720 21.05 18.30 20.57
C GLN A 720 19.76 17.81 19.90
N ILE A 721 19.60 16.49 19.73
CA ILE A 721 18.39 15.88 19.16
C ILE A 721 17.16 16.16 20.03
N ILE A 722 17.26 16.06 21.36
CA ILE A 722 16.17 16.46 22.25
C ILE A 722 15.81 17.94 22.07
N GLY A 723 16.81 18.83 22.00
CA GLY A 723 16.57 20.25 21.71
C GLY A 723 15.86 20.47 20.37
N ILE A 724 16.23 19.72 19.33
CA ILE A 724 15.55 19.78 18.02
C ILE A 724 14.09 19.32 18.15
N LYS A 725 13.80 18.24 18.90
CA LYS A 725 12.42 17.80 19.17
C LYS A 725 11.61 18.88 19.90
N GLU A 726 12.21 19.55 20.89
CA GLU A 726 11.58 20.66 21.60
C GLU A 726 11.28 21.84 20.66
N CYS A 727 12.22 22.18 19.77
CA CYS A 727 12.03 23.23 18.77
C CYS A 727 10.91 22.89 17.79
N LEU A 728 10.81 21.63 17.36
CA LEU A 728 9.71 21.14 16.51
C LEU A 728 8.36 21.25 17.21
N ILE A 729 8.28 20.95 18.51
CA ILE A 729 7.05 21.16 19.29
C ILE A 729 6.66 22.64 19.27
N LEU A 730 7.60 23.54 19.57
CA LEU A 730 7.35 24.99 19.54
C LEU A 730 6.94 25.47 18.15
N SER A 731 7.56 24.95 17.10
CA SER A 731 7.22 25.30 15.72
C SER A 731 5.76 25.00 15.39
N LYS A 732 5.26 23.82 15.78
CA LYS A 732 3.85 23.45 15.58
C LYS A 732 2.90 24.30 16.43
N LEU A 733 3.26 24.60 17.67
CA LEU A 733 2.43 25.41 18.56
C LEU A 733 2.35 26.88 18.15
N LEU A 734 3.44 27.43 17.63
CA LEU A 734 3.54 28.82 17.18
C LEU A 734 3.16 29.01 15.71
N ASN A 735 2.76 27.93 15.01
CA ASN A 735 2.52 27.89 13.58
C ASN A 735 3.69 28.45 12.76
N ARG A 736 4.90 27.98 13.07
CA ARG A 736 6.17 28.39 12.48
C ARG A 736 6.84 27.26 11.70
N ILE A 737 7.57 27.59 10.63
CA ILE A 737 8.42 26.62 9.92
C ILE A 737 9.71 26.42 10.73
N CYS A 738 10.05 25.16 11.02
CA CYS A 738 11.23 24.83 11.83
C CYS A 738 12.48 24.64 10.95
N ILE A 739 13.52 25.44 11.17
CA ILE A 739 14.84 25.20 10.57
C ILE A 739 15.63 24.28 11.50
N ILE A 740 15.96 23.08 11.02
CA ILE A 740 16.70 22.04 11.74
C ILE A 740 18.19 22.27 11.50
N PRO A 741 18.98 22.59 12.55
CA PRO A 741 20.41 22.79 12.42
C PRO A 741 21.14 21.43 12.26
N PRO A 742 22.38 21.43 11.72
CA PRO A 742 23.18 20.22 11.66
C PRO A 742 23.60 19.75 13.06
N ILE A 743 23.89 18.44 13.19
CA ILE A 743 24.19 17.81 14.48
C ILE A 743 25.70 17.80 14.68
N ARG A 744 26.19 18.44 15.74
CA ARG A 744 27.63 18.49 16.00
C ARG A 744 28.13 17.18 16.61
N GLU A 745 29.25 16.70 16.10
CA GLU A 745 29.96 15.57 16.69
C GLU A 745 30.64 15.98 18.02
N HIS A 746 30.58 15.11 19.02
CA HIS A 746 31.13 15.38 20.35
C HIS A 746 32.36 14.55 20.71
N TYR A 747 32.63 13.47 19.96
CA TYR A 747 33.62 12.46 20.36
C TYR A 747 35.00 12.63 19.70
N LEU A 748 35.15 13.49 18.68
CA LEU A 748 36.44 13.79 18.06
C LEU A 748 37.11 15.04 18.63
N LYS A 749 38.42 14.97 18.88
CA LYS A 749 39.25 16.07 19.40
C LYS A 749 39.25 17.31 18.51
N SER A 750 38.95 17.18 17.22
CA SER A 750 39.04 18.27 16.23
C SER A 750 37.92 19.32 16.38
N ASN A 751 36.83 19.05 17.12
CA ASN A 751 35.77 20.00 17.52
C ASN A 751 35.07 20.80 16.38
N LYS A 752 35.34 20.50 15.10
CA LYS A 752 34.84 21.23 13.93
C LYS A 752 33.84 20.46 13.06
N ILE A 753 33.61 19.19 13.35
CA ILE A 753 32.84 18.30 12.47
C ILE A 753 31.35 18.35 12.85
N PHE A 754 30.51 18.59 11.84
CA PHE A 754 29.06 18.44 11.93
C PHE A 754 28.62 17.26 11.07
N TYR A 755 27.66 16.50 11.57
CA TYR A 755 26.89 15.56 10.77
C TYR A 755 25.78 16.32 10.06
N ASN A 756 25.63 16.07 8.76
CA ASN A 756 24.42 16.45 8.07
C ASN A 756 23.26 15.62 8.65
N PHE A 757 22.13 16.29 8.91
CA PHE A 757 20.97 15.66 9.53
C PHE A 757 20.44 14.49 8.66
N ASN A 758 20.43 14.67 7.34
CA ASN A 758 19.91 13.67 6.39
C ASN A 758 20.78 12.41 6.30
N ASP A 759 22.07 12.50 6.60
CA ASP A 759 22.95 11.33 6.66
C ASP A 759 22.52 10.36 7.78
N ILE A 760 21.90 10.89 8.84
CA ILE A 760 21.53 10.15 10.05
C ILE A 760 20.04 9.82 10.07
N PHE A 761 19.19 10.78 9.71
CA PHE A 761 17.75 10.70 9.89
C PHE A 761 16.97 11.09 8.64
N THR A 762 15.74 10.58 8.54
CA THR A 762 14.71 11.10 7.65
C THR A 762 13.56 11.61 8.51
N LEU A 763 13.11 12.84 8.26
CA LEU A 763 12.01 13.46 8.99
C LEU A 763 10.91 13.88 8.01
N ASN A 764 9.77 13.20 8.04
CA ASN A 764 8.67 13.44 7.11
C ASN A 764 7.62 14.39 7.71
N LEU A 765 7.91 15.69 7.72
CA LEU A 765 7.01 16.73 8.21
C LEU A 765 6.90 17.85 7.16
N SER A 766 5.70 18.41 6.97
CA SER A 766 5.43 19.40 5.91
C SER A 766 6.01 20.80 6.15
N ASN A 767 6.41 21.13 7.38
CA ASN A 767 6.80 22.49 7.81
C ASN A 767 8.20 22.53 8.43
N ILE A 768 9.17 21.86 7.80
CA ILE A 768 10.56 21.85 8.24
C ILE A 768 11.50 22.23 7.10
N ILE A 769 12.61 22.86 7.48
CA ILE A 769 13.75 23.12 6.61
C ILE A 769 14.94 22.42 7.25
N ILE A 770 15.69 21.65 6.48
CA ILE A 770 16.91 21.00 6.97
C ILE A 770 18.08 21.86 6.53
N ASP A 771 18.74 22.52 7.48
CA ASP A 771 19.90 23.34 7.19
C ASP A 771 21.15 22.47 7.19
N ASN A 772 21.87 22.47 6.08
CA ASN A 772 23.13 21.77 5.92
C ASN A 772 24.23 22.77 5.54
N GLU A 773 25.49 22.32 5.58
CA GLU A 773 26.65 23.18 5.28
C GLU A 773 26.59 23.83 3.88
N THR A 774 25.81 23.27 2.94
CA THR A 774 25.70 23.74 1.56
C THR A 774 24.51 24.68 1.29
N SER A 775 23.46 24.63 2.13
CA SER A 775 22.24 25.44 2.00
C SER A 775 22.34 26.76 2.76
N ASN A 776 23.00 26.72 3.93
CA ASN A 776 23.32 27.87 4.78
C ASN A 776 22.16 28.86 4.98
N ILE A 777 20.96 28.32 5.16
CA ILE A 777 19.70 29.07 5.04
C ILE A 777 19.63 30.16 6.11
N LEU A 778 20.14 29.86 7.31
CA LEU A 778 20.20 30.83 8.41
C LEU A 778 21.07 32.06 8.12
N ASN A 779 22.00 31.99 7.17
CA ASN A 779 22.82 33.13 6.77
C ASN A 779 22.18 33.94 5.63
N HIS A 780 21.12 33.43 5.02
CA HIS A 780 20.33 34.12 3.99
C HIS A 780 19.07 34.82 4.55
N ILE A 781 18.83 34.68 5.85
CA ILE A 781 17.72 35.30 6.58
C ILE A 781 18.31 36.26 7.61
N ASP A 782 17.59 37.36 7.89
CA ASP A 782 17.96 38.27 8.98
C ASP A 782 17.95 37.51 10.32
N ASN A 783 19.15 37.39 10.92
CA ASN A 783 19.42 36.64 12.14
C ASN A 783 19.97 37.53 13.28
N ASN A 784 19.69 38.83 13.21
CA ASN A 784 20.27 39.84 14.12
C ASN A 784 19.82 39.74 15.58
N LYS A 785 18.77 38.98 15.90
CA LYS A 785 18.26 38.78 17.27
C LYS A 785 18.24 37.33 17.68
N ARG A 786 18.53 37.05 18.95
CA ARG A 786 18.50 35.70 19.53
C ARG A 786 17.80 35.69 20.88
N TYR A 787 17.05 34.63 21.15
CA TYR A 787 16.31 34.46 22.37
C TYR A 787 16.96 33.42 23.27
N CYS A 788 17.34 33.79 24.48
CA CYS A 788 17.97 32.92 25.46
C CYS A 788 16.92 32.45 26.46
N ILE A 789 16.70 31.14 26.55
CA ILE A 789 15.81 30.58 27.59
C ILE A 789 16.55 30.41 28.93
N HIS A 790 17.87 30.21 28.87
CA HIS A 790 18.71 29.95 30.02
C HIS A 790 19.67 31.12 30.32
N SER A 791 19.56 31.71 31.52
CA SER A 791 20.36 32.87 31.93
C SER A 791 21.88 32.63 31.90
N ASN A 792 22.36 31.46 32.32
CA ASN A 792 23.78 31.11 32.29
C ASN A 792 24.44 31.11 30.90
N TYR A 793 23.66 31.15 29.82
CA TYR A 793 24.14 31.09 28.44
C TYR A 793 23.91 32.37 27.65
N ILE A 794 23.29 33.39 28.24
CA ILE A 794 23.26 34.71 27.64
C ILE A 794 24.69 35.25 27.54
N ASN A 795 25.01 35.88 26.41
CA ASN A 795 26.33 36.42 26.06
C ASN A 795 27.45 35.36 25.98
N LYS A 796 27.15 34.06 26.12
CA LYS A 796 28.14 32.98 25.95
C LYS A 796 28.05 32.38 24.57
N LYS A 797 29.11 32.48 23.78
CA LYS A 797 29.15 31.88 22.44
C LYS A 797 29.03 30.35 22.51
N LEU A 798 27.96 29.79 21.94
CA LEU A 798 27.84 28.34 21.73
C LEU A 798 28.58 27.93 20.46
N ARG A 799 29.00 26.66 20.38
CA ARG A 799 29.82 26.16 19.27
C ARG A 799 29.06 26.15 17.95
N HIS A 800 27.75 25.90 17.97
CA HIS A 800 26.91 26.00 16.76
C HIS A 800 26.85 27.41 16.17
N GLU A 801 27.23 28.44 16.91
CA GLU A 801 27.27 29.80 16.37
C GLU A 801 28.45 30.03 15.41
N GLN A 802 29.35 29.06 15.24
CA GLN A 802 30.46 29.17 14.28
C GLN A 802 30.04 28.99 12.81
N ILE A 803 28.86 28.38 12.58
CA ILE A 803 28.30 28.16 11.23
C ILE A 803 27.24 29.21 10.87
N ILE A 804 26.87 30.07 11.83
CA ILE A 804 25.94 31.18 11.61
C ILE A 804 26.78 32.44 11.39
N ASP A 805 26.71 33.01 10.19
CA ASP A 805 27.38 34.27 9.86
C ASP A 805 26.53 35.42 10.44
N SER A 806 26.83 35.78 11.69
CA SER A 806 26.11 36.84 12.39
C SER A 806 27.06 37.66 13.26
N ASN A 807 27.00 38.98 13.12
CA ASN A 807 27.57 39.94 14.06
C ASN A 807 26.57 40.33 15.16
N THR A 808 25.64 39.43 15.52
CA THR A 808 24.55 39.77 16.44
C THR A 808 25.08 40.11 17.84
N ASN A 809 24.65 41.26 18.33
CA ASN A 809 24.89 41.73 19.70
C ASN A 809 23.59 41.74 20.54
N ASP A 810 22.46 41.31 19.98
CA ASP A 810 21.13 41.45 20.60
C ASP A 810 20.58 40.08 21.06
N GLU A 811 21.03 39.65 22.25
CA GLU A 811 20.51 38.47 22.94
C GLU A 811 19.46 38.85 24.00
N ILE A 812 18.22 38.36 23.82
CA ILE A 812 17.06 38.67 24.66
C ILE A 812 16.75 37.48 25.58
N LEU A 813 16.69 37.73 26.88
CA LEU A 813 16.48 36.70 27.91
C LEU A 813 14.97 36.44 28.15
N LEU A 814 14.39 35.33 27.65
CA LEU A 814 12.94 34.98 27.70
C LEU A 814 12.34 34.81 29.12
N LYS A 815 11.48 35.72 29.57
CA LYS A 815 10.84 35.73 30.90
C LYS A 815 10.45 34.34 31.39
N TYR A 816 9.81 33.53 30.54
CA TYR A 816 9.52 32.13 30.85
C TYR A 816 10.72 31.23 30.51
N ARG A 817 11.52 30.90 31.53
CA ARG A 817 12.72 30.05 31.43
C ARG A 817 12.43 28.56 31.18
N SER A 818 11.16 28.17 31.13
CA SER A 818 10.72 26.80 30.87
C SER A 818 9.28 26.82 30.37
N ILE A 819 8.94 25.93 29.44
CA ILE A 819 7.65 25.88 28.75
C ILE A 819 6.94 24.60 29.14
N LYS A 820 5.86 24.75 29.93
CA LYS A 820 5.12 23.63 30.52
C LYS A 820 3.69 23.50 30.01
N ASN A 821 3.11 24.62 29.61
CA ASN A 821 1.73 24.76 29.16
C ASN A 821 1.60 26.01 28.27
N LYS A 822 0.40 26.23 27.74
CA LYS A 822 0.11 27.34 26.82
C LYS A 822 0.46 28.72 27.37
N LYS A 823 0.24 28.98 28.67
CA LYS A 823 0.58 30.28 29.31
C LYS A 823 2.07 30.62 29.24
N ASN A 824 2.95 29.61 29.17
CA ASN A 824 4.39 29.86 29.01
C ASN A 824 4.79 30.17 27.56
N LEU A 825 3.90 29.94 26.59
CA LEU A 825 4.10 30.25 25.17
C LEU A 825 3.72 31.69 24.83
N ASP A 826 2.88 32.35 25.64
CA ASP A 826 2.39 33.71 25.37
C ASP A 826 3.53 34.69 25.01
N GLU A 827 4.69 34.58 25.68
CA GLU A 827 5.86 35.41 25.35
C GLU A 827 6.40 35.14 23.94
N LEU A 828 6.47 33.89 23.52
CA LEU A 828 6.93 33.49 22.18
C LEU A 828 5.89 33.78 21.09
N GLU A 829 4.60 33.66 21.40
CA GLU A 829 3.50 33.98 20.49
C GLU A 829 3.47 35.48 20.14
N ASN A 830 3.80 36.34 21.11
CA ASN A 830 3.86 37.79 20.96
C ASN A 830 5.14 38.32 20.29
N ILE A 831 6.09 37.43 19.94
CA ILE A 831 7.25 37.84 19.14
C ILE A 831 6.84 37.93 17.66
N ASP A 832 6.96 39.14 17.12
CA ASP A 832 6.68 39.43 15.71
C ASP A 832 7.91 39.29 14.80
N ASP A 833 9.07 38.94 15.35
CA ASP A 833 10.24 38.66 14.52
C ASP A 833 9.96 37.49 13.57
N ASN A 834 10.37 37.67 12.31
CA ASN A 834 10.23 36.68 11.25
C ASN A 834 10.99 35.40 11.58
N LEU A 835 12.16 35.48 12.21
CA LEU A 835 12.93 34.32 12.65
C LEU A 835 13.12 34.36 14.17
N ILE A 836 12.63 33.34 14.86
CA ILE A 836 12.94 33.13 16.28
C ILE A 836 14.11 32.13 16.38
N ILE A 837 15.24 32.58 16.90
CA ILE A 837 16.39 31.72 17.20
C ILE A 837 16.44 31.49 18.72
N ILE A 838 16.13 30.28 19.19
CA ILE A 838 16.17 29.98 20.64
C ILE A 838 17.50 29.31 21.03
N LYS A 839 18.27 29.98 21.88
CA LYS A 839 19.55 29.52 22.36
C LYS A 839 19.39 28.57 23.55
N HIS A 840 20.02 27.39 23.45
CA HIS A 840 20.06 26.37 24.50
C HIS A 840 18.67 25.89 24.94
N LEU A 841 17.89 25.38 23.97
CA LEU A 841 16.51 24.93 24.25
C LEU A 841 16.43 23.63 25.07
N PHE A 842 17.50 22.81 25.06
CA PHE A 842 17.54 21.46 25.64
C PHE A 842 16.98 21.35 27.07
N ASN A 843 15.95 20.53 27.22
CA ASN A 843 15.26 20.21 28.48
C ASN A 843 14.55 21.42 29.12
N ASN A 844 14.05 22.34 28.29
CA ASN A 844 13.24 23.49 28.72
C ASN A 844 11.83 23.50 28.13
N VAL A 845 11.48 22.55 27.25
CA VAL A 845 10.08 22.26 26.88
C VAL A 845 9.72 20.93 27.52
N HIS A 846 8.83 20.94 28.51
CA HIS A 846 8.64 19.80 29.40
C HIS A 846 7.74 18.74 28.76
N ILE A 847 8.34 17.86 27.95
CA ILE A 847 7.70 16.74 27.26
C ILE A 847 7.14 15.73 28.27
N ASN A 848 7.80 15.57 29.41
CA ASN A 848 7.40 14.74 30.53
C ASN A 848 6.81 15.57 31.69
N GLU A 849 5.85 15.00 32.43
CA GLU A 849 5.24 15.65 33.61
C GLU A 849 6.26 15.96 34.72
N SER A 850 7.27 15.10 34.87
CA SER A 850 8.33 15.25 35.88
C SER A 850 9.37 16.33 35.55
N ARG A 851 9.21 17.04 34.42
CA ARG A 851 10.09 18.15 33.99
C ARG A 851 11.50 17.71 33.56
N ILE A 852 11.70 16.42 33.41
CA ILE A 852 12.95 15.82 32.92
C ILE A 852 12.60 15.02 31.69
N ASN A 853 12.98 15.52 30.52
CA ASN A 853 12.74 14.85 29.25
C ASN A 853 13.60 13.58 29.19
N GLY A 854 12.94 12.42 29.20
CA GLY A 854 13.61 11.13 29.33
C GLY A 854 13.45 10.45 30.69
N ASP A 855 12.65 10.99 31.60
CA ASP A 855 12.16 10.23 32.73
C ASP A 855 11.18 9.14 32.25
N PHE A 856 11.42 7.89 32.64
CA PHE A 856 10.62 6.74 32.21
C PHE A 856 9.44 6.43 33.15
N HIS A 857 9.44 6.99 34.36
CA HIS A 857 8.35 6.79 35.32
C HIS A 857 7.26 7.85 35.20
N SER A 858 7.56 8.98 34.53
CA SER A 858 6.58 10.04 34.32
C SER A 858 5.86 9.87 32.99
N ASN A 859 4.56 10.18 33.01
CA ASN A 859 3.78 10.24 31.78
C ASN A 859 4.26 11.41 30.91
N LEU A 860 3.90 11.33 29.63
CA LEU A 860 4.02 12.48 28.73
C LEU A 860 3.11 13.60 29.23
N ASN A 861 3.59 14.84 29.13
CA ASN A 861 2.78 16.01 29.39
C ASN A 861 1.67 16.08 28.35
N SER A 862 0.42 16.02 28.80
CA SER A 862 -0.78 16.01 27.95
C SER A 862 -0.88 17.21 27.00
N ASN A 863 -0.24 18.34 27.33
CA ASN A 863 -0.17 19.51 26.45
C ASN A 863 0.65 19.27 25.17
N PHE A 864 1.61 18.34 25.21
CA PHE A 864 2.57 18.10 24.13
C PHE A 864 2.51 16.67 23.58
N GLU A 865 1.85 15.74 24.28
CA GLU A 865 1.80 14.31 23.94
C GLU A 865 1.44 14.04 22.48
N ASN A 866 0.37 14.63 21.97
CA ASN A 866 -0.08 14.42 20.59
C ASN A 866 0.98 14.90 19.58
N ILE A 867 1.53 16.10 19.80
CA ILE A 867 2.53 16.71 18.92
C ILE A 867 3.84 15.92 18.97
N TYR A 868 4.28 15.53 20.17
CA TYR A 868 5.48 14.74 20.38
C TYR A 868 5.37 13.36 19.74
N SER A 869 4.20 12.70 19.88
CA SER A 869 3.90 11.42 19.26
C SER A 869 3.91 11.51 17.73
N GLU A 870 3.34 12.58 17.16
CA GLU A 870 3.36 12.84 15.73
C GLU A 870 4.79 13.03 15.21
N ILE A 871 5.58 13.87 15.88
CA ILE A 871 6.99 14.11 15.54
C ILE A 871 7.77 12.79 15.57
N CYS A 872 7.67 12.03 16.66
CA CYS A 872 8.41 10.77 16.80
C CYS A 872 7.92 9.68 15.83
N SER A 873 6.65 9.69 15.43
CA SER A 873 6.10 8.76 14.43
C SER A 873 6.52 9.09 12.99
N ASN A 874 7.10 10.28 12.74
CA ASN A 874 7.60 10.69 11.43
C ASN A 874 9.12 10.87 11.40
N TRP A 875 9.82 10.50 12.49
CA TRP A 875 11.26 10.58 12.62
C TRP A 875 11.87 9.19 12.56
N ASP A 876 12.54 8.89 11.44
CA ASP A 876 13.16 7.59 11.17
C ASP A 876 14.66 7.74 10.90
N TYR A 877 15.40 6.64 10.90
CA TYR A 877 16.80 6.61 10.48
C TYR A 877 16.92 6.72 8.96
N SER A 878 18.02 7.32 8.50
CA SER A 878 18.36 7.36 7.09
C SER A 878 18.55 5.95 6.53
N ASN A 879 18.39 5.81 5.21
CA ASN A 879 18.64 4.55 4.53
C ASN A 879 20.06 4.05 4.77
N TYR A 880 21.04 4.96 4.86
CA TYR A 880 22.42 4.61 5.16
C TYR A 880 22.54 3.92 6.52
N ILE A 881 22.01 4.52 7.59
CA ILE A 881 22.06 3.93 8.93
C ILE A 881 21.35 2.58 8.98
N LYS A 882 20.18 2.47 8.34
CA LYS A 882 19.41 1.23 8.24
C LYS A 882 20.21 0.12 7.55
N LEU A 883 20.77 0.41 6.36
CA LEU A 883 21.55 -0.56 5.60
C LEU A 883 22.75 -1.09 6.39
N GLN A 884 23.49 -0.21 7.07
CA GLN A 884 24.62 -0.62 7.90
C GLN A 884 24.19 -1.48 9.09
N GLY A 885 23.09 -1.11 9.74
CA GLY A 885 22.55 -1.86 10.87
C GLY A 885 21.96 -3.21 10.47
N ASP A 886 21.20 -3.27 9.37
CA ASP A 886 20.61 -4.49 8.84
C ASP A 886 21.69 -5.48 8.39
N ASP A 887 22.75 -4.99 7.73
CA ASP A 887 23.91 -5.82 7.37
C ASP A 887 24.58 -6.44 8.61
N TYR A 888 24.76 -5.65 9.68
CA TYR A 888 25.29 -6.17 10.95
C TYR A 888 24.34 -7.20 11.59
N ILE A 889 23.04 -6.91 11.65
CA ILE A 889 22.03 -7.81 12.23
C ILE A 889 22.02 -9.14 11.47
N LYS A 890 22.05 -9.09 10.14
CA LYS A 890 22.09 -10.27 9.30
C LYS A 890 23.35 -11.10 9.53
N LYS A 891 24.52 -10.47 9.55
CA LYS A 891 25.81 -11.17 9.76
C LYS A 891 25.95 -11.78 11.16
N THR A 892 25.41 -11.11 12.17
CA THR A 892 25.63 -11.48 13.59
C THR A 892 24.54 -12.39 14.13
N PHE A 893 23.30 -12.20 13.70
CA PHE A 893 22.13 -12.87 14.26
C PHE A 893 21.36 -13.70 13.22
N ASP A 894 21.78 -13.72 11.95
CA ASP A 894 21.11 -14.43 10.85
C ASP A 894 19.60 -14.12 10.75
N ASN A 895 19.25 -12.86 11.01
CA ASN A 895 17.86 -12.36 11.11
C ASN A 895 16.98 -13.06 12.17
N LEU A 896 17.58 -13.82 13.09
CA LEU A 896 16.90 -14.36 14.26
C LEU A 896 16.64 -13.25 15.29
N SER A 897 15.70 -13.50 16.20
CA SER A 897 15.38 -12.52 17.23
C SER A 897 16.49 -12.46 18.29
N TYR A 898 16.81 -11.24 18.72
CA TYR A 898 17.90 -10.97 19.66
C TYR A 898 17.47 -9.93 20.70
N THR A 899 18.19 -9.93 21.82
CA THR A 899 18.03 -8.94 22.89
C THR A 899 19.11 -7.87 22.75
N ALA A 900 18.74 -6.61 22.84
CA ALA A 900 19.70 -5.51 22.89
C ALA A 900 19.73 -4.86 24.28
N ILE A 901 20.91 -4.45 24.72
CA ILE A 901 21.12 -3.75 25.98
C ILE A 901 21.90 -2.47 25.70
N HIS A 902 21.43 -1.33 26.20
CA HIS A 902 22.24 -0.10 26.24
C HIS A 902 22.74 0.16 27.65
N ILE A 903 24.06 0.19 27.84
CA ILE A 903 24.69 0.49 29.14
C ILE A 903 25.44 1.82 29.03
N ARG A 904 24.89 2.86 29.65
CA ARG A 904 25.52 4.18 29.73
C ARG A 904 26.46 4.22 30.93
N LEU A 905 27.75 4.20 30.64
CA LEU A 905 28.84 4.35 31.62
C LEU A 905 29.33 5.81 31.66
N PRO A 906 30.00 6.25 32.74
CA PRO A 906 30.80 7.48 32.73
C PRO A 906 31.71 7.55 31.51
N ASP A 907 31.90 8.72 30.91
CA ASP A 907 32.74 8.86 29.71
C ASP A 907 34.20 8.50 29.98
N ILE A 908 34.69 8.83 31.18
CA ILE A 908 36.03 8.48 31.66
C ILE A 908 35.89 7.51 32.83
N MET A 909 36.40 6.28 32.65
CA MET A 909 36.37 5.22 33.67
C MET A 909 37.68 5.21 34.48
N ASN A 910 37.71 5.93 35.61
CA ASN A 910 38.86 6.00 36.52
C ASN A 910 38.67 5.20 37.83
N LYS A 911 37.49 4.61 38.02
CA LYS A 911 37.04 3.90 39.21
C LYS A 911 36.19 2.69 38.79
N THR A 912 35.96 1.77 39.70
CA THR A 912 35.03 0.64 39.50
C THR A 912 33.57 1.12 39.56
N ILE A 913 32.63 0.31 39.07
CA ILE A 913 31.21 0.73 38.96
C ILE A 913 30.56 0.96 40.33
N ASP A 914 30.90 0.15 41.33
CA ASP A 914 30.45 0.33 42.73
C ASP A 914 30.88 1.68 43.29
N GLN A 915 32.11 2.10 43.02
CA GLN A 915 32.62 3.41 43.44
C GLN A 915 31.91 4.57 42.72
N TYR A 916 31.49 4.40 41.48
CA TYR A 916 30.73 5.42 40.74
C TYR A 916 29.26 5.50 41.16
N THR A 917 28.68 4.37 41.56
CA THR A 917 27.27 4.24 41.86
C THR A 917 26.98 4.27 43.36
N ASN A 918 27.99 4.54 44.20
CA ASN A 918 27.89 4.45 45.67
C ASN A 918 27.33 3.08 46.13
N ASN A 919 27.88 2.00 45.58
CA ASN A 919 27.52 0.61 45.83
C ASN A 919 26.11 0.19 45.36
N GLU A 920 25.45 0.97 44.48
CA GLU A 920 24.18 0.57 43.87
C GLU A 920 24.36 -0.62 42.89
N TYR A 921 25.48 -0.64 42.15
CA TYR A 921 25.86 -1.72 41.22
C TYR A 921 27.35 -2.06 41.37
N SER A 922 27.71 -3.34 41.24
CA SER A 922 29.11 -3.77 41.12
C SER A 922 29.44 -4.31 39.72
N ASP A 923 30.73 -4.42 39.40
CA ASP A 923 31.19 -5.07 38.16
C ASP A 923 30.64 -6.50 38.05
N ASP A 924 30.75 -7.29 39.14
CA ASP A 924 30.23 -8.67 39.21
C ASP A 924 28.72 -8.71 38.98
N LYS A 925 27.97 -7.75 39.53
CA LYS A 925 26.50 -7.72 39.39
C LYS A 925 26.07 -7.49 37.95
N ILE A 926 26.81 -6.66 37.21
CA ILE A 926 26.53 -6.41 35.78
C ILE A 926 26.81 -7.67 34.95
N VAL A 927 27.92 -8.36 35.21
CA VAL A 927 28.25 -9.62 34.53
C VAL A 927 27.19 -10.68 34.82
N GLU A 928 26.75 -10.80 36.08
CA GLU A 928 25.69 -11.71 36.51
C GLU A 928 24.38 -11.44 35.76
N ILE A 929 23.89 -10.19 35.75
CA ILE A 929 22.62 -9.81 35.10
C ILE A 929 22.66 -10.13 33.60
N ILE A 930 23.75 -9.79 32.91
CA ILE A 930 23.87 -10.03 31.47
C ILE A 930 23.95 -11.54 31.18
N SER A 931 24.65 -12.30 32.02
CA SER A 931 24.76 -13.76 31.90
C SER A 931 23.41 -14.44 32.10
N ASN A 932 22.64 -14.03 33.11
CA ASN A 932 21.30 -14.55 33.38
C ASN A 932 20.34 -14.27 32.22
N LEU A 933 20.37 -13.05 31.65
CA LEU A 933 19.58 -12.70 30.47
C LEU A 933 19.91 -13.56 29.23
N LYS A 934 21.16 -14.05 29.13
CA LYS A 934 21.59 -14.94 28.06
C LYS A 934 21.04 -16.35 28.26
N THR A 935 21.12 -16.88 29.49
CA THR A 935 20.68 -18.24 29.82
C THR A 935 19.17 -18.41 29.85
N GLU A 936 18.41 -17.44 30.37
CA GLU A 936 16.95 -17.56 30.47
C GLU A 936 16.23 -17.56 29.12
N LYS A 937 16.82 -16.92 28.11
CA LYS A 937 16.16 -16.69 26.81
C LYS A 937 16.78 -17.47 25.65
N ASP A 938 17.92 -18.13 25.85
CA ASP A 938 18.70 -18.81 24.81
C ASP A 938 18.92 -17.94 23.54
N LYS A 939 19.04 -16.62 23.75
CA LYS A 939 19.09 -15.60 22.70
C LYS A 939 20.42 -14.86 22.70
N SER A 940 20.94 -14.58 21.50
CA SER A 940 22.09 -13.72 21.30
C SER A 940 21.85 -12.31 21.84
N ILE A 941 22.84 -11.74 22.52
CA ILE A 941 22.79 -10.41 23.12
C ILE A 941 23.66 -9.44 22.31
N PHE A 942 23.10 -8.29 21.98
CA PHE A 942 23.82 -7.11 21.49
C PHE A 942 23.96 -6.08 22.63
N ILE A 943 25.14 -5.49 22.80
CA ILE A 943 25.35 -4.40 23.77
C ILE A 943 25.88 -3.15 23.08
N ALA A 944 25.17 -2.04 23.27
CA ALA A 944 25.64 -0.69 22.96
C ALA A 944 26.15 -0.02 24.23
N SER A 945 27.33 0.58 24.19
CA SER A 945 27.89 1.33 25.31
C SER A 945 28.98 2.30 24.85
N ASN A 946 29.12 3.43 25.55
CA ASN A 946 30.23 4.34 25.33
C ASN A 946 31.59 3.81 25.81
N ASN A 947 31.63 2.70 26.57
CA ASN A 947 32.85 2.13 27.12
C ASN A 947 32.90 0.59 26.97
N ILE A 948 32.81 0.11 25.72
CA ILE A 948 32.87 -1.32 25.36
C ILE A 948 34.13 -2.00 25.92
N ASN A 949 35.28 -1.33 25.87
CA ASN A 949 36.54 -1.91 26.37
C ASN A 949 36.50 -2.19 27.88
N TYR A 950 35.82 -1.34 28.66
CA TYR A 950 35.63 -1.57 30.09
C TYR A 950 34.73 -2.80 30.32
N LEU A 951 33.60 -2.89 29.61
CA LEU A 951 32.68 -4.04 29.72
C LEU A 951 33.39 -5.36 29.38
N LYS A 952 34.22 -5.37 28.33
CA LYS A 952 35.06 -6.54 27.98
C LYS A 952 36.06 -6.88 29.09
N LYS A 953 36.69 -5.87 29.70
CA LYS A 953 37.67 -6.04 30.79
C LYS A 953 37.07 -6.71 32.02
N ILE A 954 35.83 -6.37 32.38
CA ILE A 954 35.14 -6.98 33.53
C ILE A 954 34.49 -8.33 33.20
N GLY A 955 34.64 -8.85 31.98
CA GLY A 955 34.17 -10.20 31.61
C GLY A 955 32.78 -10.26 30.95
N VAL A 956 32.22 -9.14 30.47
CA VAL A 956 30.94 -9.16 29.73
C VAL A 956 31.12 -9.82 28.36
N VAL A 957 30.39 -10.91 28.12
CA VAL A 957 30.38 -11.65 26.85
C VAL A 957 29.10 -11.34 26.05
N ALA A 958 29.23 -10.48 25.04
CA ALA A 958 28.13 -10.10 24.14
C ALA A 958 28.64 -9.73 22.75
N ASN A 959 27.70 -9.49 21.82
CA ASN A 959 28.01 -8.94 20.50
C ASN A 959 28.12 -7.41 20.59
N PHE A 960 29.16 -6.85 20.00
CA PHE A 960 29.45 -5.43 19.96
C PHE A 960 29.78 -5.03 18.54
N ILE A 961 29.43 -3.80 18.16
CA ILE A 961 29.88 -3.24 16.91
C ILE A 961 31.34 -2.77 17.06
N HIS A 962 32.20 -3.07 16.08
CA HIS A 962 33.58 -2.60 16.06
C HIS A 962 33.66 -1.21 15.42
N ILE A 963 34.20 -0.25 16.17
CA ILE A 963 34.20 1.18 15.82
C ILE A 963 35.11 1.43 14.61
N THR A 964 34.51 1.65 13.44
CA THR A 964 35.22 2.04 12.20
C THR A 964 34.52 3.14 11.41
N ASN A 965 33.26 3.45 11.74
CA ASN A 965 32.41 4.40 11.03
C ASN A 965 32.10 5.62 11.92
N LYS A 966 32.13 6.85 11.38
CA LYS A 966 31.75 8.06 12.13
C LYS A 966 30.30 8.05 12.61
N TYR A 967 29.40 7.32 11.95
CA TYR A 967 27.99 7.21 12.36
C TYR A 967 27.68 6.07 13.33
N ASN A 968 28.71 5.44 13.92
CA ASN A 968 28.59 4.20 14.70
C ASN A 968 27.50 4.25 15.78
N SER A 969 27.47 5.35 16.55
CA SER A 969 26.50 5.48 17.65
C SER A 969 25.05 5.44 17.16
N PHE A 970 24.76 5.97 15.97
CA PHE A 970 23.42 5.95 15.38
C PHE A 970 23.07 4.57 14.82
N ILE A 971 24.06 3.84 14.28
CA ILE A 971 23.91 2.45 13.85
C ILE A 971 23.58 1.55 15.05
N GLU A 972 24.29 1.73 16.17
CA GLU A 972 23.99 1.02 17.43
C GLU A 972 22.56 1.31 17.92
N GLN A 973 22.11 2.58 17.86
CA GLN A 973 20.75 2.93 18.22
C GLN A 973 19.73 2.22 17.32
N TYR A 974 19.98 2.16 16.00
CA TYR A 974 19.11 1.44 15.07
C TYR A 974 19.06 -0.05 15.38
N ILE A 975 20.20 -0.70 15.64
CA ILE A 975 20.26 -2.12 16.02
C ILE A 975 19.50 -2.38 17.34
N CYS A 976 19.65 -1.52 18.33
CA CYS A 976 18.84 -1.57 19.55
C CYS A 976 17.35 -1.36 19.25
N GLY A 977 17.04 -0.41 18.36
CA GLY A 977 15.71 -0.15 17.85
C GLY A 977 15.07 -1.36 17.19
N MET A 978 15.87 -2.17 16.48
CA MET A 978 15.46 -3.38 15.75
C MET A 978 15.21 -4.60 16.64
N SER A 979 15.85 -4.67 17.80
CA SER A 979 15.80 -5.82 18.71
C SER A 979 14.39 -6.25 19.12
N GLU A 980 14.23 -7.50 19.54
CA GLU A 980 12.98 -7.95 20.16
C GLU A 980 12.84 -7.23 21.49
N ASN A 981 13.65 -7.55 22.49
CA ASN A 981 13.63 -6.91 23.80
C ASN A 981 14.77 -5.89 23.90
N PHE A 982 14.45 -4.69 24.39
CA PHE A 982 15.45 -3.65 24.64
C PHE A 982 15.56 -3.38 26.13
N TYR A 983 16.75 -3.60 26.67
CA TYR A 983 17.09 -3.28 28.05
C TYR A 983 18.00 -2.06 28.08
N TYR A 984 17.96 -1.30 29.16
CA TYR A 984 18.88 -0.19 29.34
C TYR A 984 19.27 -0.02 30.81
N LEU A 985 20.48 0.49 31.01
CA LEU A 985 21.03 0.83 32.32
C LEU A 985 21.76 2.16 32.20
N ASN A 986 21.40 3.12 33.04
CA ASN A 986 22.09 4.41 33.11
C ASN A 986 22.87 4.53 34.42
N LEU A 987 24.19 4.46 34.34
CA LEU A 987 25.09 4.58 35.50
C LEU A 987 25.75 5.96 35.57
N GLU A 988 25.44 6.86 34.63
CA GLU A 988 25.84 8.27 34.70
C GLU A 988 24.83 9.04 35.57
N ASN A 989 25.03 9.03 36.88
CA ASN A 989 24.07 9.48 37.90
C ASN A 989 24.12 11.00 38.22
N SER A 990 24.55 11.88 37.30
CA SER A 990 24.97 13.25 37.70
C SER A 990 24.25 14.46 37.08
N ARG A 991 23.33 14.31 36.11
CA ARG A 991 22.83 15.50 35.38
C ARG A 991 21.58 16.18 35.96
N PHE A 992 20.70 15.46 36.66
CA PHE A 992 19.42 16.03 37.15
C PHE A 992 19.04 15.61 38.57
N ASN A 993 19.97 15.04 39.36
CA ASN A 993 19.69 14.51 40.71
C ASN A 993 18.47 13.58 40.79
N SER A 994 18.17 12.86 39.70
CA SER A 994 17.06 11.90 39.61
C SER A 994 17.62 10.53 39.21
N SER A 995 17.37 9.54 40.05
CA SER A 995 17.71 8.13 39.79
C SER A 995 16.89 7.51 38.65
N ASN A 996 15.84 8.19 38.22
CA ASN A 996 14.86 7.71 37.25
C ASN A 996 15.15 8.17 35.81
N ASN A 997 16.16 9.00 35.62
CA ASN A 997 16.47 9.55 34.30
C ASN A 997 17.26 8.55 33.44
N ARG A 998 16.82 8.35 32.18
CA ARG A 998 17.58 7.59 31.19
C ARG A 998 18.49 8.52 30.38
N SER A 999 19.51 7.94 29.73
CA SER A 999 20.36 8.72 28.83
C SER A 999 19.55 9.25 27.63
N THR A 1000 19.92 10.41 27.08
CA THR A 1000 19.25 10.95 25.87
C THR A 1000 19.41 10.02 24.67
N TRP A 1001 20.48 9.22 24.63
CA TRP A 1001 20.68 8.14 23.67
C TRP A 1001 19.58 7.07 23.79
N THR A 1002 19.32 6.59 25.03
CA THR A 1002 18.26 5.62 25.32
C THR A 1002 16.88 6.19 24.98
N SER A 1003 16.64 7.47 25.31
CA SER A 1003 15.37 8.14 25.02
C SER A 1003 15.03 8.06 23.54
N PHE A 1004 15.99 8.32 22.67
CA PHE A 1004 15.78 8.24 21.23
C PHE A 1004 15.37 6.83 20.77
N VAL A 1005 16.09 5.79 21.22
CA VAL A 1005 15.77 4.39 20.87
C VAL A 1005 14.37 4.01 21.32
N ILE A 1006 13.97 4.44 22.53
CA ILE A 1006 12.63 4.13 23.04
C ILE A 1006 11.56 4.89 22.28
N ASP A 1007 11.76 6.17 21.97
CA ASP A 1007 10.82 6.93 21.14
C ASP A 1007 10.63 6.25 19.78
N TYR A 1008 11.73 5.84 19.15
CA TYR A 1008 11.72 5.13 17.87
C TYR A 1008 10.95 3.81 17.95
N ARG A 1009 11.21 3.01 18.99
CA ARG A 1009 10.53 1.73 19.23
C ARG A 1009 9.03 1.93 19.49
N MET A 1010 8.66 2.85 20.37
CA MET A 1010 7.26 3.05 20.78
C MET A 1010 6.42 3.74 19.70
N PHE A 1011 6.92 4.83 19.11
CA PHE A 1011 6.12 5.65 18.20
C PHE A 1011 6.20 5.17 16.76
N LEU A 1012 7.39 4.87 16.25
CA LEU A 1012 7.53 4.42 14.87
C LEU A 1012 7.28 2.92 14.71
N ARG A 1013 7.88 2.08 15.56
CA ARG A 1013 7.77 0.61 15.45
C ARG A 1013 6.61 -0.02 16.23
N LYS A 1014 5.97 0.73 17.13
CA LYS A 1014 4.90 0.25 18.02
C LYS A 1014 5.33 -0.95 18.90
N LEU A 1015 6.56 -0.92 19.41
CA LEU A 1015 7.16 -1.90 20.32
C LEU A 1015 7.29 -1.34 21.74
N ASN A 1016 6.71 -2.05 22.71
CA ASN A 1016 6.61 -1.59 24.10
C ASN A 1016 7.50 -2.38 25.08
N ASN A 1017 8.21 -3.39 24.62
CA ASN A 1017 9.11 -4.22 25.42
C ASN A 1017 10.48 -3.53 25.61
N ASN A 1018 10.46 -2.48 26.43
CA ASN A 1018 11.59 -1.68 26.87
C ASN A 1018 11.71 -1.78 28.39
N PHE A 1019 12.87 -2.18 28.91
CA PHE A 1019 13.05 -2.51 30.32
C PHE A 1019 14.25 -1.78 30.92
N ASN A 1020 14.05 -1.17 32.09
CA ASN A 1020 15.13 -0.59 32.88
C ASN A 1020 15.76 -1.68 33.75
N LEU A 1021 17.07 -1.92 33.64
CA LEU A 1021 17.75 -2.94 34.46
C LEU A 1021 17.88 -2.57 35.96
N ARG A 1022 17.43 -1.37 36.35
CA ARG A 1022 17.26 -0.97 37.77
C ARG A 1022 16.02 -1.56 38.43
N ASN A 1023 15.02 -1.94 37.64
CA ASN A 1023 13.73 -2.48 38.11
C ASN A 1023 13.58 -3.91 37.60
#